data_AF-A0A9P9WB62-F1
#
_entry.id   AF-A0A9P9WB62-F1
#
_cell.length_a   1.000
_cell.length_b   1.000
_cell.length_c   1.000
_cell.angle_alpha   90.00
_cell.angle_beta   90.00
_cell.angle_gamma   90.00
#
_symmetry.space_group_name_H-M   'P 1'
#
loop_
_entity.id
_entity.type
_entity.pdbx_description
1 polymer ?
#
loop_
_entity_poly.entity_id
_entity_poly.type
_entity_poly.pdbx_seq_one_letter_code
_entity_poly.pdbx_strand_id
1 'polypeptide(L)'
;MSHIFEMPFSALWIVLALLWIPIQAADCERACLEGLMSGYLNALAANNHSGFAVTSNIKYVENGQILRLGSGIWPLASSLGTYRHVFSDPDSGQVAAITTMSENGVPVIYVVRLKREMSGLVSEIESAITPDAVGAARYDNMTQPESVWLDPVPPVQRIPRADLVSQTNKYYTGMERNDPKGDYSFFDEDFNHLEDGLQTTNMKSGDPYGHSNDTVFASLGCQAQFQTGFLGFVTQIRNRRFSVVDEERQTVVAFTTVDHNGTVRSLPEVNGTSSPIPPYFDVPRSLAAVEAFRFKADKLYRIEMTLVEVPYGMASVFPEGKVADTSGKGTNSSVTNPCNASCLNSVTERVLHAMASNDTVSLPLENGVRYAENGQFLALGDGLWETLGHFAKPGVDDYAVYLADPESQTAAYWGVTREHNTTGVLALRIKFDHGKITEIEAIDVRTESTGSRGGTTTVMRPPLPVEWLEGEPTRPLDATFSSESNNTSVNARILMSAYFDGLERHSSAGVPFSAHCLRRDNFAAQQNVSCAAHMNGYGAAPNGLFNGTSAVRDRRVLTVDAQKGVVLAVAMVDNLATESGQASAVQERVPGTYMTPQLIKIENGAISRIEGMVKWMPLGYSSLWAADRGRSETESPAKRKDLACLYLTRLCTQILRVPSGLFFT
;
A
#
# COMPACT_ATOMS: atom_id res chain seq x y z
N MET A 1 -86.45 57.43 9.39
CA MET A 1 -87.26 56.50 8.57
C MET A 1 -86.76 55.09 8.81
N SER A 2 -87.65 54.23 9.30
CA SER A 2 -87.67 52.76 9.08
C SER A 2 -86.61 51.87 9.76
N HIS A 3 -87.15 50.97 10.60
CA HIS A 3 -86.53 49.84 11.31
C HIS A 3 -85.95 48.73 10.40
N ILE A 4 -85.09 47.86 10.97
CA ILE A 4 -85.14 46.35 11.03
C ILE A 4 -83.72 45.85 11.40
N PHE A 5 -83.44 45.37 12.63
CA PHE A 5 -83.60 44.03 13.23
C PHE A 5 -82.53 42.96 12.83
N GLU A 6 -81.62 42.72 13.80
CA GLU A 6 -81.00 41.50 14.35
C GLU A 6 -80.51 40.26 13.54
N MET A 7 -79.33 39.79 14.05
CA MET A 7 -78.89 38.40 14.33
C MET A 7 -78.05 37.61 13.30
N PRO A 8 -77.18 36.67 13.78
CA PRO A 8 -75.78 36.54 13.33
C PRO A 8 -75.50 35.25 12.57
N PHE A 9 -74.45 35.25 11.73
CA PHE A 9 -73.89 34.03 11.15
C PHE A 9 -72.56 33.69 11.82
N SER A 10 -72.60 32.65 12.66
CA SER A 10 -71.47 31.84 13.05
C SER A 10 -70.82 31.23 11.80
N ALA A 11 -69.53 31.50 11.58
CA ALA A 11 -68.71 30.72 10.65
C ALA A 11 -67.36 30.41 11.30
N LEU A 12 -67.25 29.12 11.62
CA LEU A 12 -66.11 28.34 12.08
C LEU A 12 -64.78 28.76 11.41
N TRP A 13 -63.84 29.32 12.17
CA TRP A 13 -62.43 29.40 11.78
C TRP A 13 -61.68 28.26 12.48
N ILE A 14 -61.56 27.12 11.81
CA ILE A 14 -60.52 26.13 12.11
C ILE A 14 -59.34 26.49 11.22
N VAL A 15 -58.37 27.23 11.76
CA VAL A 15 -57.04 27.34 11.15
C VAL A 15 -56.19 26.24 11.77
N LEU A 16 -55.85 25.24 10.94
CA LEU A 16 -54.82 24.25 11.22
C LEU A 16 -53.53 24.99 11.62
N ALA A 17 -53.15 24.89 12.89
CA ALA A 17 -51.76 25.05 13.28
C ALA A 17 -50.99 23.84 12.71
N LEU A 18 -50.41 24.03 11.52
CA LEU A 18 -49.35 23.14 11.04
C LEU A 18 -48.19 23.25 12.03
N LEU A 19 -48.13 22.32 12.96
CA LEU A 19 -46.94 22.03 13.74
C LEU A 19 -45.84 21.67 12.75
N TRP A 20 -45.00 22.65 12.43
CA TRP A 20 -43.69 22.40 11.85
C TRP A 20 -42.86 21.77 12.96
N ILE A 21 -42.98 20.45 13.11
CA ILE A 21 -42.00 19.67 13.85
C ILE A 21 -40.77 19.67 12.93
N PRO A 22 -39.66 20.34 13.28
CA PRO A 22 -38.43 20.08 12.57
C PRO A 22 -38.17 18.58 12.71
N ILE A 23 -38.12 17.86 11.60
CA ILE A 23 -37.47 16.54 11.59
C ILE A 23 -36.01 16.85 11.88
N GLN A 24 -35.68 16.89 13.16
CA GLN A 24 -34.31 16.84 13.62
C GLN A 24 -33.82 15.49 13.10
N ALA A 25 -33.03 15.52 12.02
CA ALA A 25 -32.31 14.33 11.59
C ALA A 25 -31.61 13.84 12.86
N ALA A 26 -31.96 12.65 13.33
CA ALA A 26 -31.47 12.18 14.61
C ALA A 26 -29.93 12.21 14.55
N ASP A 27 -29.33 13.06 15.38
CA ASP A 27 -27.89 13.12 15.55
C ASP A 27 -27.43 11.68 15.86
N CYS A 28 -26.49 11.16 15.06
CA CYS A 28 -26.03 9.78 15.21
C CYS A 28 -25.03 9.73 16.36
N GLU A 29 -25.57 9.71 17.57
CA GLU A 29 -24.82 9.55 18.81
C GLU A 29 -24.06 8.22 18.87
N ARG A 30 -23.20 8.04 19.88
CA ARG A 30 -22.36 6.82 20.07
C ARG A 30 -23.10 5.52 19.77
N ALA A 31 -24.26 5.30 20.38
CA ALA A 31 -25.02 4.06 20.21
C ALA A 31 -25.44 3.80 18.75
N CYS A 32 -25.75 4.87 18.00
CA CYS A 32 -26.05 4.78 16.56
C CYS A 32 -24.80 4.36 15.76
N LEU A 33 -23.64 4.94 16.05
CA LEU A 33 -22.36 4.61 15.41
C LEU A 33 -21.86 3.20 15.75
N GLU A 34 -21.94 2.79 17.02
CA GLU A 34 -21.60 1.43 17.45
C GLU A 34 -22.56 0.38 16.84
N GLY A 35 -23.83 0.76 16.65
CA GLY A 35 -24.83 -0.01 15.91
C GLY A 35 -24.48 -0.15 14.42
N LEU A 36 -24.06 0.94 13.76
CA LEU A 36 -23.57 0.94 12.38
C LEU A 36 -22.38 -0.01 12.22
N MET A 37 -21.39 0.09 13.10
CA MET A 37 -20.21 -0.79 13.09
C MET A 37 -20.61 -2.26 13.29
N SER A 38 -21.54 -2.54 14.20
CA SER A 38 -22.06 -3.91 14.40
C SER A 38 -22.73 -4.44 13.14
N GLY A 39 -23.58 -3.62 12.50
CA GLY A 39 -24.24 -3.98 11.25
C GLY A 39 -23.25 -4.24 10.12
N TYR A 40 -22.19 -3.43 10.01
CA TYR A 40 -21.12 -3.62 9.03
C TYR A 40 -20.38 -4.94 9.24
N LEU A 41 -19.89 -5.21 10.45
CA LEU A 41 -19.15 -6.44 10.76
C LEU A 41 -19.99 -7.70 10.56
N ASN A 42 -21.28 -7.64 10.91
CA ASN A 42 -22.22 -8.74 10.66
C ASN A 42 -22.49 -8.95 9.16
N ALA A 43 -22.65 -7.87 8.39
CA ALA A 43 -22.81 -7.94 6.95
C ALA A 43 -21.58 -8.52 6.27
N LEU A 44 -20.39 -8.16 6.76
CA LEU A 44 -19.11 -8.67 6.30
C LEU A 44 -18.99 -10.17 6.57
N ALA A 45 -19.23 -10.63 7.81
CA ALA A 45 -19.23 -12.05 8.14
C ALA A 45 -20.30 -12.89 7.41
N ALA A 46 -21.38 -12.25 6.97
CA ALA A 46 -22.43 -12.86 6.15
C ALA A 46 -22.14 -12.81 4.63
N ASN A 47 -20.98 -12.26 4.22
CA ASN A 47 -20.59 -12.04 2.82
C ASN A 47 -21.64 -11.29 2.00
N ASN A 48 -22.35 -10.35 2.64
CA ASN A 48 -23.48 -9.66 2.03
C ASN A 48 -23.42 -8.15 2.25
N HIS A 49 -22.86 -7.43 1.27
CA HIS A 49 -22.79 -5.97 1.28
C HIS A 49 -24.08 -5.29 0.81
N SER A 50 -25.06 -6.01 0.26
CA SER A 50 -26.23 -5.42 -0.43
C SER A 50 -27.19 -4.67 0.51
N GLY A 51 -27.15 -4.98 1.81
CA GLY A 51 -27.96 -4.33 2.84
C GLY A 51 -27.36 -3.05 3.42
N PHE A 52 -26.14 -2.66 3.01
CA PHE A 52 -25.45 -1.52 3.60
C PHE A 52 -25.72 -0.24 2.79
N ALA A 53 -26.33 0.75 3.42
CA ALA A 53 -26.67 2.01 2.77
C ALA A 53 -25.41 2.86 2.55
N VAL A 54 -24.86 2.79 1.34
CA VAL A 54 -23.64 3.51 0.94
C VAL A 54 -23.96 4.62 -0.07
N THR A 55 -23.08 5.61 -0.15
CA THR A 55 -23.12 6.62 -1.22
C THR A 55 -22.79 5.98 -2.58
N SER A 56 -23.24 6.60 -3.68
CA SER A 56 -22.95 6.13 -5.04
C SER A 56 -21.47 6.20 -5.42
N ASN A 57 -20.68 7.00 -4.70
CA ASN A 57 -19.25 7.21 -4.86
C ASN A 57 -18.45 6.71 -3.65
N ILE A 58 -18.95 5.65 -3.00
CA ILE A 58 -18.30 5.00 -1.86
C ILE A 58 -16.82 4.75 -2.13
N LYS A 59 -15.99 5.15 -1.17
CA LYS A 59 -14.55 4.89 -1.19
C LYS A 59 -14.23 3.73 -0.27
N TYR A 60 -14.04 2.55 -0.87
CA TYR A 60 -13.68 1.32 -0.17
C TYR A 60 -12.17 1.07 -0.29
N VAL A 61 -11.49 0.94 0.85
CA VAL A 61 -10.03 0.82 0.91
C VAL A 61 -9.62 -0.35 1.80
N GLU A 62 -8.78 -1.23 1.29
CA GLU A 62 -8.14 -2.31 2.06
C GLU A 62 -6.61 -2.18 1.92
N ASN A 63 -5.87 -2.16 3.03
CA ASN A 63 -4.40 -2.09 3.05
C ASN A 63 -3.84 -1.00 2.11
N GLY A 64 -4.50 0.17 2.12
CA GLY A 64 -4.14 1.33 1.31
C GLY A 64 -4.48 1.23 -0.18
N GLN A 65 -5.25 0.23 -0.63
CA GLN A 65 -5.68 0.09 -2.03
C GLN A 65 -7.19 0.37 -2.17
N ILE A 66 -7.56 1.16 -3.17
CA ILE A 66 -8.98 1.38 -3.51
C ILE A 66 -9.50 0.13 -4.22
N LEU A 67 -10.52 -0.49 -3.64
CA LEU A 67 -11.17 -1.68 -4.17
C LEU A 67 -12.64 -1.42 -4.47
N ARG A 68 -13.25 -2.32 -5.23
CA ARG A 68 -14.70 -2.32 -5.41
C ARG A 68 -15.37 -2.87 -4.16
N LEU A 69 -16.41 -2.23 -3.65
CA LEU A 69 -17.20 -2.80 -2.56
C LEU A 69 -17.70 -4.20 -2.95
N GLY A 70 -17.55 -5.18 -2.06
CA GLY A 70 -17.85 -6.60 -2.34
C GLY A 70 -16.68 -7.39 -2.95
N SER A 71 -15.52 -6.77 -3.19
CA SER A 71 -14.25 -7.48 -3.46
C SER A 71 -13.36 -7.48 -2.20
N GLY A 72 -12.16 -8.07 -2.30
CA GLY A 72 -11.22 -8.14 -1.18
C GLY A 72 -11.69 -9.12 -0.11
N ILE A 73 -11.81 -8.66 1.14
CA ILE A 73 -12.20 -9.48 2.28
C ILE A 73 -13.68 -9.91 2.24
N TRP A 74 -14.55 -9.20 1.51
CA TRP A 74 -15.99 -9.48 1.46
C TRP A 74 -16.40 -10.91 1.07
N PRO A 75 -15.82 -11.56 0.05
CA PRO A 75 -16.13 -12.97 -0.26
C PRO A 75 -15.44 -13.98 0.67
N LEU A 76 -14.52 -13.54 1.54
CA LEU A 76 -13.60 -14.40 2.29
C LEU A 76 -13.87 -14.39 3.79
N ALA A 77 -14.45 -13.30 4.30
CA ALA A 77 -14.90 -13.22 5.68
C ALA A 77 -15.83 -14.40 6.00
N SER A 78 -15.66 -15.01 7.17
CA SER A 78 -16.45 -16.19 7.53
C SER A 78 -16.92 -16.19 8.98
N SER A 79 -16.13 -15.60 9.88
CA SER A 79 -16.53 -15.42 11.27
C SER A 79 -15.81 -14.24 11.90
N LEU A 80 -16.49 -13.55 12.81
CA LEU A 80 -15.86 -12.63 13.74
C LEU A 80 -15.18 -13.44 14.86
N GLY A 81 -14.04 -12.95 15.35
CA GLY A 81 -13.42 -13.48 16.56
C GLY A 81 -14.10 -12.98 17.83
N THR A 82 -13.48 -13.23 18.98
CA THR A 82 -14.07 -12.91 20.29
C THR A 82 -13.73 -11.49 20.74
N TYR A 83 -12.66 -10.90 20.21
CA TYR A 83 -12.23 -9.55 20.57
C TYR A 83 -12.86 -8.48 19.69
N ARG A 84 -13.37 -7.42 20.33
CA ARG A 84 -13.90 -6.24 19.64
C ARG A 84 -13.77 -4.99 20.50
N HIS A 85 -13.11 -3.98 19.96
CA HIS A 85 -12.95 -2.66 20.57
C HIS A 85 -13.45 -1.59 19.60
N VAL A 86 -14.47 -0.82 20.00
CA VAL A 86 -15.13 0.19 19.15
C VAL A 86 -14.89 1.60 19.68
N PHE A 87 -14.57 2.51 18.77
CA PHE A 87 -14.33 3.93 19.02
C PHE A 87 -15.33 4.75 18.22
N SER A 88 -15.99 5.71 18.86
CA SER A 88 -17.05 6.50 18.22
C SER A 88 -16.80 7.99 18.33
N ASP A 89 -16.98 8.68 17.22
CA ASP A 89 -16.82 10.13 17.08
C ASP A 89 -18.10 10.72 16.45
N PRO A 90 -19.12 10.99 17.28
CA PRO A 90 -20.40 11.55 16.82
C PRO A 90 -20.22 12.86 16.03
N ASP A 91 -19.30 13.72 16.49
CA ASP A 91 -19.05 15.04 15.90
C ASP A 91 -18.59 14.97 14.43
N SER A 92 -17.75 13.99 14.09
CA SER A 92 -17.28 13.80 12.72
C SER A 92 -18.05 12.71 11.94
N GLY A 93 -19.03 12.06 12.58
CA GLY A 93 -19.79 10.97 11.98
C GLY A 93 -18.92 9.75 11.68
N GLN A 94 -17.90 9.48 12.50
CA GLN A 94 -16.94 8.41 12.27
C GLN A 94 -16.94 7.36 13.38
N VAL A 95 -16.69 6.12 12.98
CA VAL A 95 -16.59 4.99 13.90
C VAL A 95 -15.47 4.07 13.44
N ALA A 96 -14.66 3.59 14.37
CA ALA A 96 -13.62 2.62 14.10
C ALA A 96 -13.75 1.41 15.02
N ALA A 97 -13.22 0.27 14.59
CA ALA A 97 -13.10 -0.90 15.41
C ALA A 97 -11.76 -1.60 15.19
N ILE A 98 -11.14 -2.07 16.27
CA ILE A 98 -10.10 -3.09 16.28
C ILE A 98 -10.78 -4.39 16.68
N THR A 99 -10.70 -5.41 15.82
CA THR A 99 -11.34 -6.70 16.05
C THR A 99 -10.52 -7.81 15.39
N THR A 100 -10.92 -9.04 15.60
CA THR A 100 -10.36 -10.23 14.95
C THR A 100 -11.42 -10.85 14.06
N MET A 101 -10.99 -11.50 12.99
CA MET A 101 -11.90 -12.25 12.13
C MET A 101 -11.17 -13.37 11.40
N SER A 102 -11.93 -14.24 10.74
CA SER A 102 -11.38 -15.23 9.83
C SER A 102 -11.58 -14.82 8.38
N GLU A 103 -10.47 -14.56 7.67
CA GLU A 103 -10.39 -14.38 6.22
C GLU A 103 -10.03 -15.72 5.59
N ASN A 104 -10.99 -16.37 4.92
CA ASN A 104 -10.80 -17.66 4.27
C ASN A 104 -10.18 -18.74 5.18
N GLY A 105 -10.62 -18.78 6.45
CA GLY A 105 -10.09 -19.71 7.45
C GLY A 105 -8.72 -19.33 8.01
N VAL A 106 -8.19 -18.14 7.71
CA VAL A 106 -6.97 -17.57 8.30
C VAL A 106 -7.39 -16.52 9.33
N PRO A 107 -7.02 -16.66 10.61
CA PRO A 107 -7.27 -15.61 11.59
C PRO A 107 -6.45 -14.36 11.26
N VAL A 108 -7.12 -13.20 11.27
CA VAL A 108 -6.51 -11.90 10.98
C VAL A 108 -6.94 -10.89 12.04
N ILE A 109 -6.09 -9.89 12.27
CA ILE A 109 -6.49 -8.67 12.97
C ILE A 109 -7.11 -7.75 11.92
N TYR A 110 -8.34 -7.31 12.19
CA TYR A 110 -9.12 -6.45 11.31
C TYR A 110 -9.39 -5.12 11.99
N VAL A 111 -8.80 -4.06 11.44
CA VAL A 111 -9.11 -2.69 11.86
C VAL A 111 -9.89 -2.02 10.75
N VAL A 112 -11.03 -1.42 11.09
CA VAL A 112 -11.87 -0.74 10.11
C VAL A 112 -12.39 0.59 10.64
N ARG A 113 -12.45 1.58 9.75
CA ARG A 113 -13.05 2.90 9.99
C ARG A 113 -14.14 3.15 8.96
N LEU A 114 -15.30 3.61 9.43
CA LEU A 114 -16.45 4.00 8.60
C LEU A 114 -16.70 5.51 8.77
N LYS A 115 -16.97 6.20 7.65
CA LYS A 115 -17.53 7.57 7.67
C LYS A 115 -19.00 7.54 7.27
N ARG A 116 -19.84 8.02 8.18
CA ARG A 116 -21.27 8.22 7.94
C ARG A 116 -21.53 9.69 7.64
N GLU A 117 -22.19 9.95 6.51
CA GLU A 117 -22.63 11.29 6.14
C GLU A 117 -23.90 11.68 6.92
N MET A 118 -24.20 12.98 6.95
CA MET A 118 -25.46 13.49 7.55
C MET A 118 -26.72 12.87 6.92
N SER A 119 -26.65 12.46 5.66
CA SER A 119 -27.73 11.74 4.97
C SER A 119 -28.01 10.34 5.54
N GLY A 120 -27.12 9.83 6.38
CA GLY A 120 -27.16 8.48 6.94
C GLY A 120 -26.48 7.41 6.10
N LEU A 121 -25.96 7.78 4.93
CA LEU A 121 -25.21 6.88 4.06
C LEU A 121 -23.73 6.82 4.48
N VAL A 122 -23.10 5.67 4.27
CA VAL A 122 -21.65 5.53 4.43
C VAL A 122 -20.93 5.97 3.15
N SER A 123 -19.99 6.89 3.28
CA SER A 123 -19.21 7.45 2.16
C SER A 123 -17.81 6.87 2.03
N GLU A 124 -17.26 6.37 3.14
CA GLU A 124 -15.92 5.85 3.19
C GLU A 124 -15.83 4.65 4.13
N ILE A 125 -15.07 3.64 3.71
CA ILE A 125 -14.75 2.44 4.47
C ILE A 125 -13.26 2.20 4.25
N GLU A 126 -12.49 2.23 5.33
CA GLU A 126 -11.04 2.04 5.30
C GLU A 126 -10.66 0.94 6.28
N SER A 127 -10.08 -0.15 5.78
CA SER A 127 -9.60 -1.25 6.61
C SER A 127 -8.12 -1.51 6.45
N ALA A 128 -7.48 -1.81 7.59
CA ALA A 128 -6.18 -2.44 7.69
C ALA A 128 -6.39 -3.90 8.14
N ILE A 129 -5.88 -4.82 7.34
CA ILE A 129 -6.01 -6.27 7.51
C ILE A 129 -4.60 -6.81 7.72
N THR A 130 -4.34 -7.28 8.94
CA THR A 130 -3.05 -7.86 9.32
C THR A 130 -3.21 -9.37 9.41
N PRO A 131 -2.66 -10.14 8.45
CA PRO A 131 -2.73 -11.61 8.45
C PRO A 131 -1.74 -12.20 9.46
N ASP A 132 -1.94 -11.90 10.74
CA ASP A 132 -1.19 -12.43 11.87
C ASP A 132 -2.09 -13.32 12.74
N ALA A 133 -2.00 -14.63 12.54
CA ALA A 133 -2.77 -15.59 13.32
C ALA A 133 -2.36 -15.60 14.81
N VAL A 134 -1.11 -15.27 15.13
CA VAL A 134 -0.61 -15.22 16.51
C VAL A 134 -1.18 -14.00 17.22
N GLY A 135 -1.08 -12.83 16.59
CA GLY A 135 -1.67 -11.59 17.09
C GLY A 135 -3.18 -11.67 17.22
N ALA A 136 -3.88 -12.23 16.22
CA ALA A 136 -5.32 -12.49 16.31
C ALA A 136 -5.68 -13.37 17.51
N ALA A 137 -4.92 -14.46 17.75
CA ALA A 137 -5.14 -15.32 18.90
C ALA A 137 -4.88 -14.61 20.24
N ARG A 138 -3.90 -13.69 20.31
CA ARG A 138 -3.66 -12.88 21.52
C ARG A 138 -4.86 -11.99 21.83
N TYR A 139 -5.40 -11.30 20.84
CA TYR A 139 -6.62 -10.51 21.00
C TYR A 139 -7.80 -11.38 21.43
N ASP A 140 -8.03 -12.51 20.75
CA ASP A 140 -9.14 -13.40 21.08
C ASP A 140 -9.06 -13.94 22.52
N ASN A 141 -7.85 -14.20 23.03
CA ASN A 141 -7.63 -14.58 24.43
C ASN A 141 -7.96 -13.45 25.42
N MET A 142 -7.83 -12.18 25.03
CA MET A 142 -8.26 -11.05 25.87
C MET A 142 -9.78 -10.97 25.96
N THR A 143 -10.50 -11.39 24.90
CA THR A 143 -11.97 -11.37 24.74
C THR A 143 -12.64 -9.99 24.75
N GLN A 144 -12.09 -9.02 25.48
CA GLN A 144 -12.57 -7.65 25.59
C GLN A 144 -11.35 -6.72 25.78
N PRO A 145 -11.45 -5.44 25.37
CA PRO A 145 -10.44 -4.45 25.72
C PRO A 145 -10.40 -4.24 27.25
N GLU A 146 -9.28 -3.71 27.76
CA GLU A 146 -9.19 -3.28 29.16
C GLU A 146 -10.32 -2.29 29.50
N SER A 147 -10.94 -2.43 30.68
CA SER A 147 -12.14 -1.66 31.04
C SER A 147 -11.96 -0.14 30.94
N VAL A 148 -10.75 0.37 31.19
CA VAL A 148 -10.45 1.81 31.15
C VAL A 148 -10.64 2.43 29.76
N TRP A 149 -10.60 1.62 28.69
CA TRP A 149 -10.93 2.08 27.35
C TRP A 149 -12.41 2.41 27.19
N LEU A 150 -13.28 1.73 27.94
CA LEU A 150 -14.73 1.81 27.80
C LEU A 150 -15.37 2.85 28.73
N ASP A 151 -14.67 3.20 29.81
CA ASP A 151 -15.14 4.12 30.84
C ASP A 151 -15.28 5.57 30.30
N PRO A 152 -16.48 6.18 30.35
CA PRO A 152 -16.66 7.57 29.95
C PRO A 152 -15.98 8.49 30.96
N VAL A 153 -15.32 9.53 30.46
CA VAL A 153 -14.72 10.58 31.27
C VAL A 153 -15.80 11.63 31.58
N PRO A 154 -15.99 12.08 32.83
CA PRO A 154 -16.92 13.16 33.16
C PRO A 154 -16.64 14.43 32.35
N PRO A 155 -17.65 15.18 31.87
CA PRO A 155 -17.44 16.34 31.01
C PRO A 155 -16.42 17.37 31.52
N VAL A 156 -16.39 17.61 32.84
CA VAL A 156 -15.46 18.57 33.48
C VAL A 156 -13.99 18.08 33.53
N GLN A 157 -13.75 16.80 33.25
CA GLN A 157 -12.41 16.18 33.22
C GLN A 157 -11.93 15.90 31.79
N ARG A 158 -12.78 16.12 30.79
CA ARG A 158 -12.43 15.94 29.37
C ARG A 158 -11.52 17.07 28.93
N ILE A 159 -10.45 16.73 28.23
CA ILE A 159 -9.70 17.70 27.43
C ILE A 159 -10.33 17.82 26.04
N PRO A 160 -10.24 19.01 25.41
CA PRO A 160 -10.81 19.25 24.09
C PRO A 160 -10.22 18.35 22.99
N ARG A 161 -11.01 18.09 21.95
CA ARG A 161 -10.59 17.40 20.71
C ARG A 161 -9.22 17.81 20.17
N ALA A 162 -8.95 19.12 20.08
CA ALA A 162 -7.70 19.64 19.54
C ALA A 162 -6.50 19.26 20.43
N ASP A 163 -6.70 19.18 21.74
CA ASP A 163 -5.66 18.79 22.69
C ASP A 163 -5.42 17.27 22.64
N LEU A 164 -6.47 16.46 22.50
CA LEU A 164 -6.32 15.01 22.24
C LEU A 164 -5.43 14.77 21.01
N VAL A 165 -5.75 15.42 19.89
CA VAL A 165 -4.97 15.33 18.65
C VAL A 165 -3.52 15.81 18.85
N SER A 166 -3.34 16.97 19.48
CA SER A 166 -2.02 17.56 19.73
C SER A 166 -1.15 16.64 20.60
N GLN A 167 -1.71 16.07 21.67
CA GLN A 167 -1.00 15.16 22.56
C GLN A 167 -0.70 13.82 21.87
N THR A 168 -1.63 13.25 21.09
CA THR A 168 -1.34 12.07 20.27
C THR A 168 -0.19 12.36 19.30
N ASN A 169 -0.16 13.53 18.64
CA ASN A 169 0.90 13.84 17.69
C ASN A 169 2.31 13.99 18.33
N LYS A 170 2.39 14.26 19.65
CA LYS A 170 3.68 14.25 20.36
C LYS A 170 4.31 12.86 20.39
N TYR A 171 3.51 11.79 20.47
CA TYR A 171 4.01 10.42 20.37
C TYR A 171 4.79 10.20 19.07
N TYR A 172 4.17 10.53 17.93
CA TYR A 172 4.81 10.39 16.63
C TYR A 172 6.02 11.32 16.45
N THR A 173 5.93 12.54 16.98
CA THR A 173 7.06 13.50 16.95
C THR A 173 8.23 13.00 17.79
N GLY A 174 7.97 12.33 18.91
CA GLY A 174 8.99 11.74 19.76
C GLY A 174 9.60 10.45 19.21
N MET A 175 8.84 9.70 18.41
CA MET A 175 9.29 8.43 17.81
C MET A 175 10.09 8.67 16.54
N GLU A 176 9.65 9.59 15.69
CA GLU A 176 10.36 9.94 14.46
C GLU A 176 11.76 10.43 14.79
N ARG A 177 12.78 9.69 14.33
CA ARG A 177 14.20 9.93 14.62
C ARG A 177 14.46 10.11 16.12
N ASN A 178 13.81 9.24 16.92
CA ASN A 178 13.77 9.28 18.38
C ASN A 178 15.07 9.76 19.04
N ASP A 179 15.01 10.93 19.68
CA ASP A 179 16.12 11.53 20.42
C ASP A 179 16.06 11.09 21.90
N PRO A 180 17.07 10.40 22.46
CA PRO A 180 17.05 10.00 23.88
C PRO A 180 16.94 11.19 24.85
N LYS A 181 17.18 12.42 24.41
CA LYS A 181 17.06 13.66 25.21
C LYS A 181 15.74 14.42 25.00
N GLY A 182 14.81 13.87 24.21
CA GLY A 182 13.50 14.45 23.99
C GLY A 182 12.67 14.59 25.27
N ASP A 183 11.70 15.50 25.24
CA ASP A 183 10.71 15.61 26.31
C ASP A 183 9.61 14.58 26.11
N TYR A 184 9.59 13.57 26.99
CA TYR A 184 8.64 12.46 26.99
C TYR A 184 7.73 12.48 28.22
N SER A 185 7.58 13.63 28.89
CA SER A 185 6.73 13.76 30.10
C SER A 185 5.24 13.61 29.83
N PHE A 186 4.84 13.50 28.56
CA PHE A 186 3.46 13.34 28.10
C PHE A 186 2.93 11.90 28.26
N PHE A 187 3.77 10.94 28.64
CA PHE A 187 3.31 9.62 29.08
C PHE A 187 2.89 9.63 30.55
N ASP A 188 1.79 8.94 30.84
CA ASP A 188 1.39 8.59 32.20
C ASP A 188 2.35 7.55 32.79
N GLU A 189 2.50 7.57 34.11
CA GLU A 189 3.43 6.68 34.83
C GLU A 189 3.00 5.22 34.73
N ASP A 190 1.69 4.97 34.66
CA ASP A 190 1.07 3.65 34.54
C ASP A 190 0.76 3.28 33.07
N PHE A 191 1.45 3.90 32.11
CA PHE A 191 1.20 3.69 30.68
C PHE A 191 1.48 2.25 30.24
N ASN A 192 0.63 1.70 29.35
CA ASN A 192 0.91 0.45 28.64
C ASN A 192 0.70 0.56 27.12
N HIS A 193 1.58 -0.11 26.37
CA HIS A 193 1.51 -0.29 24.92
C HIS A 193 1.20 -1.74 24.57
N LEU A 194 0.31 -1.93 23.60
CA LEU A 194 -0.05 -3.22 23.04
C LEU A 194 0.10 -3.15 21.51
N GLU A 195 0.88 -4.05 20.94
CA GLU A 195 1.18 -4.16 19.51
C GLU A 195 0.73 -5.56 19.04
N ASP A 196 -0.24 -5.64 18.14
CA ASP A 196 -0.79 -6.92 17.64
C ASP A 196 -1.12 -7.92 18.77
N GLY A 197 -1.84 -7.44 19.81
CA GLY A 197 -2.22 -8.28 20.95
C GLY A 197 -1.12 -8.46 22.00
N LEU A 198 0.13 -8.08 21.71
CA LEU A 198 1.27 -8.25 22.60
C LEU A 198 1.55 -6.97 23.38
N GLN A 199 1.57 -7.07 24.71
CA GLN A 199 2.06 -5.96 25.52
C GLN A 199 3.56 -5.77 25.32
N THR A 200 3.99 -4.56 24.96
CA THR A 200 5.39 -4.24 24.64
C THR A 200 6.06 -3.29 25.65
N THR A 201 5.40 -3.02 26.78
CA THR A 201 5.90 -2.20 27.89
C THR A 201 5.69 -2.91 29.22
N ASN A 202 6.50 -2.59 30.24
CA ASN A 202 6.37 -3.11 31.60
C ASN A 202 6.32 -4.66 31.68
N MET A 203 6.90 -5.34 30.69
CA MET A 203 6.92 -6.80 30.63
C MET A 203 7.90 -7.36 31.66
N LYS A 204 7.53 -8.46 32.30
CA LYS A 204 8.41 -9.17 33.26
C LYS A 204 9.39 -10.14 32.58
N SER A 205 9.53 -10.08 31.26
CA SER A 205 10.34 -11.01 30.48
C SER A 205 11.74 -10.45 30.19
N GLY A 206 12.69 -11.35 29.97
CA GLY A 206 13.97 -11.06 29.31
C GLY A 206 13.92 -11.43 27.83
N ASP A 207 12.72 -11.43 27.24
CA ASP A 207 12.53 -11.76 25.84
C ASP A 207 12.96 -10.59 24.97
N PRO A 208 13.60 -10.85 23.83
CA PRO A 208 13.96 -9.78 22.92
C PRO A 208 12.76 -9.05 22.34
N TYR A 209 12.88 -7.74 22.11
CA TYR A 209 11.86 -6.96 21.44
C TYR A 209 11.97 -7.07 19.90
N GLY A 210 10.91 -7.55 19.25
CA GLY A 210 10.80 -7.62 17.79
C GLY A 210 12.01 -8.28 17.13
N HIS A 211 12.56 -7.62 16.10
CA HIS A 211 13.76 -8.07 15.38
C HIS A 211 15.09 -7.75 16.11
N SER A 212 15.06 -7.19 17.32
CA SER A 212 16.25 -6.68 18.04
C SER A 212 16.83 -7.66 19.05
N ASN A 213 18.09 -7.42 19.41
CA ASN A 213 18.79 -8.13 20.49
C ASN A 213 18.49 -7.60 21.89
N ASP A 214 17.76 -6.48 21.98
CA ASP A 214 17.45 -5.83 23.25
C ASP A 214 16.36 -6.59 24.03
N THR A 215 16.74 -7.14 25.17
CA THR A 215 15.86 -7.87 26.10
C THR A 215 15.36 -7.00 27.25
N VAL A 216 15.87 -5.77 27.37
CA VAL A 216 15.49 -4.83 28.43
C VAL A 216 14.38 -3.91 27.93
N PHE A 217 14.36 -3.56 26.65
CA PHE A 217 13.42 -2.60 26.06
C PHE A 217 11.97 -2.83 26.47
N ALA A 218 11.44 -4.05 26.31
CA ALA A 218 10.04 -4.36 26.62
C ALA A 218 9.71 -4.33 28.13
N SER A 219 10.73 -4.39 29.00
CA SER A 219 10.54 -4.31 30.47
C SER A 219 10.35 -2.88 30.97
N LEU A 220 10.71 -1.88 30.16
CA LEU A 220 10.60 -0.46 30.49
C LEU A 220 9.16 0.05 30.30
N GLY A 221 8.82 1.11 31.02
CA GLY A 221 7.68 1.96 30.67
C GLY A 221 7.98 2.78 29.42
N CYS A 222 6.95 3.26 28.72
CA CYS A 222 7.13 3.88 27.39
C CYS A 222 7.96 5.16 27.41
N GLN A 223 7.84 6.00 28.45
CA GLN A 223 8.73 7.15 28.61
C GLN A 223 10.20 6.71 28.64
N ALA A 224 10.52 5.67 29.41
CA ALA A 224 11.87 5.15 29.52
C ALA A 224 12.33 4.49 28.21
N GLN A 225 11.44 3.81 27.47
CA GLN A 225 11.73 3.30 26.13
C GLN A 225 12.16 4.42 25.18
N PHE A 226 11.43 5.53 25.08
CA PHE A 226 11.80 6.65 24.22
C PHE A 226 13.11 7.32 24.66
N GLN A 227 13.40 7.34 25.96
CA GLN A 227 14.66 7.86 26.50
C GLN A 227 15.89 6.99 26.17
N THR A 228 15.69 5.77 25.68
CA THR A 228 16.78 4.95 25.15
C THR A 228 17.26 5.40 23.77
N GLY A 229 16.46 6.15 23.02
CA GLY A 229 16.74 6.44 21.60
C GLY A 229 16.56 5.23 20.68
N PHE A 230 16.06 4.10 21.19
CA PHE A 230 16.02 2.83 20.46
C PHE A 230 15.18 2.91 19.18
N LEU A 231 14.09 3.69 19.19
CA LEU A 231 13.18 3.84 18.04
C LEU A 231 13.75 4.78 16.96
N GLY A 232 15.01 5.21 17.07
CA GLY A 232 15.65 6.14 16.13
C GLY A 232 15.80 5.61 14.71
N PHE A 233 15.56 4.31 14.49
CA PHE A 233 15.45 3.71 13.16
C PHE A 233 14.18 4.10 12.40
N VAL A 234 13.15 4.62 13.09
CA VAL A 234 11.97 5.21 12.46
C VAL A 234 12.35 6.56 11.87
N THR A 235 12.57 6.60 10.56
CA THR A 235 13.15 7.78 9.88
C THR A 235 12.14 8.86 9.54
N GLN A 236 10.87 8.48 9.34
CA GLN A 236 9.76 9.37 9.09
C GLN A 236 8.44 8.70 9.50
N ILE A 237 7.49 9.47 10.03
CA ILE A 237 6.10 9.05 10.26
C ILE A 237 5.20 10.03 9.52
N ARG A 238 4.66 9.60 8.38
CA ARG A 238 3.85 10.43 7.47
C ARG A 238 2.36 10.06 7.53
N ASN A 239 1.53 10.91 6.91
CA ASN A 239 0.07 10.77 6.84
C ASN A 239 -0.57 10.58 8.24
N ARG A 240 -0.17 11.37 9.23
CA ARG A 240 -0.61 11.23 10.63
C ARG A 240 -2.09 11.65 10.80
N ARG A 241 -3.01 10.77 10.40
CA ARG A 241 -4.46 11.04 10.41
C ARG A 241 -5.12 10.62 11.69
N PHE A 242 -5.63 11.59 12.46
CA PHE A 242 -6.43 11.35 13.67
C PHE A 242 -7.90 11.16 13.32
N SER A 243 -8.19 10.00 12.72
CA SER A 243 -9.45 9.70 12.02
C SER A 243 -10.69 9.62 12.92
N VAL A 244 -10.56 9.13 14.16
CA VAL A 244 -11.68 9.07 15.12
C VAL A 244 -11.20 9.72 16.40
N VAL A 245 -11.87 10.79 16.86
CA VAL A 245 -11.56 11.43 18.15
C VAL A 245 -12.80 11.37 19.03
N ASP A 246 -12.73 10.54 20.05
CA ASP A 246 -13.83 10.27 20.97
C ASP A 246 -13.62 11.10 22.24
N GLU A 247 -14.27 12.26 22.33
CA GLU A 247 -14.14 13.13 23.49
C GLU A 247 -14.79 12.56 24.74
N GLU A 248 -15.81 11.70 24.61
CA GLU A 248 -16.46 11.12 25.79
C GLU A 248 -15.59 10.09 26.49
N ARG A 249 -14.90 9.23 25.73
CA ARG A 249 -13.93 8.26 26.27
C ARG A 249 -12.50 8.78 26.24
N GLN A 250 -12.26 10.00 25.75
CA GLN A 250 -10.94 10.61 25.62
C GLN A 250 -9.96 9.64 24.94
N THR A 251 -10.35 9.20 23.74
CA THR A 251 -9.54 8.33 22.88
C THR A 251 -9.37 8.93 21.48
N VAL A 252 -8.31 8.51 20.81
CA VAL A 252 -8.01 8.87 19.42
C VAL A 252 -7.63 7.61 18.67
N VAL A 253 -8.18 7.38 17.48
CA VAL A 253 -7.68 6.38 16.54
C VAL A 253 -6.99 7.10 15.40
N ALA A 254 -5.71 6.78 15.21
CA ALA A 254 -4.89 7.35 14.17
C ALA A 254 -4.44 6.30 13.15
N PHE A 255 -4.35 6.71 11.89
CA PHE A 255 -3.77 5.93 10.80
C PHE A 255 -2.50 6.63 10.37
N THR A 256 -1.39 5.90 10.27
CA THR A 256 -0.08 6.46 9.93
C THR A 256 0.68 5.58 8.96
N THR A 257 1.77 6.10 8.41
CA THR A 257 2.78 5.27 7.74
C THR A 257 4.15 5.55 8.37
N VAL A 258 4.75 4.49 8.90
CA VAL A 258 6.05 4.51 9.60
C VAL A 258 7.12 4.03 8.63
N ASP A 259 8.00 4.94 8.22
CA ASP A 259 9.01 4.72 7.20
C ASP A 259 10.39 4.51 7.81
N HIS A 260 11.09 3.52 7.26
CA HIS A 260 12.46 3.16 7.56
C HIS A 260 13.22 3.20 6.24
N ASN A 261 14.09 4.20 6.04
CA ASN A 261 14.82 4.34 4.78
C ASN A 261 16.09 3.47 4.69
N GLY A 262 16.39 2.67 5.72
CA GLY A 262 17.57 1.81 5.77
C GLY A 262 18.91 2.50 6.03
N THR A 263 18.93 3.82 6.26
CA THR A 263 20.18 4.58 6.47
C THR A 263 20.70 4.56 7.91
N VAL A 264 19.83 4.27 8.88
CA VAL A 264 20.22 4.21 10.29
C VAL A 264 20.97 2.91 10.53
N ARG A 265 22.27 3.01 10.83
CA ARG A 265 23.15 1.84 11.03
C ARG A 265 23.59 1.63 12.48
N SER A 266 23.40 2.63 13.32
CA SER A 266 23.72 2.59 14.74
C SER A 266 22.77 3.50 15.51
N LEU A 267 22.38 3.08 16.71
CA LEU A 267 21.61 3.88 17.65
C LEU A 267 22.54 4.43 18.74
N PRO A 268 22.17 5.53 19.42
CA PRO A 268 22.91 6.02 20.57
C PRO A 268 23.04 4.94 21.64
N GLU A 269 24.23 4.77 22.21
CA GLU A 269 24.38 3.97 23.42
C GLU A 269 23.83 4.74 24.61
N VAL A 270 22.83 4.17 25.29
CA VAL A 270 22.28 4.73 26.53
C VAL A 270 22.56 3.75 27.66
N ASN A 271 23.19 4.25 28.73
CA ASN A 271 23.57 3.47 29.92
C ASN A 271 24.45 2.24 29.63
N GLY A 272 25.26 2.28 28.56
CA GLY A 272 26.17 1.19 28.18
C GLY A 272 25.52 0.03 27.43
N THR A 273 24.24 0.16 27.05
CA THR A 273 23.56 -0.79 26.15
C THR A 273 23.78 -0.35 24.71
N SER A 274 24.46 -1.19 23.92
CA SER A 274 24.51 -1.06 22.46
C SER A 274 23.26 -1.69 21.87
N SER A 275 22.55 -0.95 21.03
CA SER A 275 21.37 -1.44 20.31
C SER A 275 21.71 -1.58 18.83
N PRO A 276 22.20 -2.75 18.38
CA PRO A 276 22.46 -2.97 16.96
C PRO A 276 21.15 -2.84 16.19
N ILE A 277 21.22 -2.21 15.02
CA ILE A 277 20.07 -2.12 14.12
C ILE A 277 19.70 -3.52 13.62
N PRO A 278 18.44 -3.95 13.76
CA PRO A 278 18.00 -5.21 13.20
C PRO A 278 18.25 -5.32 11.70
N PRO A 279 18.71 -6.48 11.18
CA PRO A 279 18.88 -6.71 9.73
C PRO A 279 17.62 -6.43 8.91
N TYR A 280 16.44 -6.58 9.52
CA TYR A 280 15.17 -6.18 8.93
C TYR A 280 15.19 -4.75 8.35
N PHE A 281 15.88 -3.82 9.01
CA PHE A 281 16.02 -2.42 8.59
C PHE A 281 17.26 -2.16 7.70
N ASP A 282 17.83 -3.19 7.08
CA ASP A 282 18.91 -3.03 6.07
C ASP A 282 18.40 -2.48 4.74
N VAL A 283 17.09 -2.37 4.56
CA VAL A 283 16.47 -1.94 3.30
C VAL A 283 15.31 -0.98 3.57
N PRO A 284 14.93 -0.15 2.58
CA PRO A 284 13.79 0.75 2.74
C PRO A 284 12.47 -0.02 2.91
N ARG A 285 11.68 0.35 3.94
CA ARG A 285 10.41 -0.29 4.31
C ARG A 285 9.40 0.72 4.86
N SER A 286 8.12 0.46 4.60
CA SER A 286 7.00 1.23 5.15
C SER A 286 6.06 0.29 5.90
N LEU A 287 5.66 0.68 7.11
CA LEU A 287 4.60 0.01 7.86
C LEU A 287 3.36 0.91 7.85
N ALA A 288 2.23 0.41 7.35
CA ALA A 288 0.95 1.07 7.55
C ALA A 288 0.45 0.68 8.95
N ALA A 289 0.30 1.65 9.84
CA ALA A 289 -0.09 1.43 11.22
C ALA A 289 -1.45 2.06 11.52
N VAL A 290 -2.19 1.40 12.41
CA VAL A 290 -3.39 1.94 13.04
C VAL A 290 -3.24 1.84 14.54
N GLU A 291 -3.36 2.97 15.22
CA GLU A 291 -3.08 3.08 16.65
C GLU A 291 -4.25 3.78 17.34
N ALA A 292 -4.81 3.14 18.36
CA ALA A 292 -5.73 3.76 19.30
C ALA A 292 -4.97 4.27 20.53
N PHE A 293 -5.35 5.44 21.03
CA PHE A 293 -4.73 6.11 22.17
C PHE A 293 -5.80 6.39 23.22
N ARG A 294 -5.51 6.11 24.50
CA ARG A 294 -6.33 6.51 25.66
C ARG A 294 -5.60 7.57 26.47
N PHE A 295 -6.34 8.56 26.95
CA PHE A 295 -5.81 9.63 27.79
C PHE A 295 -6.24 9.52 29.25
N LYS A 296 -5.35 9.88 30.17
CA LYS A 296 -5.67 10.09 31.59
C LYS A 296 -5.23 11.51 31.92
N ALA A 297 -6.22 12.37 32.18
CA ALA A 297 -6.02 13.81 32.10
C ALA A 297 -5.39 14.21 30.75
N ASP A 298 -4.26 14.91 30.76
CA ASP A 298 -3.55 15.37 29.56
C ASP A 298 -2.42 14.43 29.09
N LYS A 299 -2.29 13.26 29.71
CA LYS A 299 -1.22 12.29 29.42
C LYS A 299 -1.72 11.06 28.66
N LEU A 300 -0.86 10.51 27.81
CA LEU A 300 -1.06 9.22 27.16
C LEU A 300 -1.02 8.12 28.20
N TYR A 301 -2.05 7.27 28.21
CA TYR A 301 -2.26 6.23 29.21
C TYR A 301 -2.29 4.82 28.61
N ARG A 302 -2.84 4.64 27.41
CA ARG A 302 -2.77 3.38 26.67
C ARG A 302 -2.53 3.62 25.19
N ILE A 303 -1.83 2.68 24.56
CA ILE A 303 -1.80 2.53 23.11
C ILE A 303 -2.16 1.10 22.75
N GLU A 304 -3.04 0.94 21.76
CA GLU A 304 -3.34 -0.32 21.10
C GLU A 304 -3.06 -0.15 19.60
N MET A 305 -2.01 -0.80 19.13
CA MET A 305 -1.43 -0.66 17.81
C MET A 305 -1.58 -1.96 17.01
N THR A 306 -1.80 -1.78 15.72
CA THR A 306 -1.70 -2.84 14.71
C THR A 306 -0.93 -2.32 13.51
N LEU A 307 -0.25 -3.20 12.78
CA LEU A 307 0.51 -2.79 11.60
C LEU A 307 0.53 -3.86 10.50
N VAL A 308 0.79 -3.43 9.28
CA VAL A 308 1.07 -4.30 8.13
C VAL A 308 2.15 -3.66 7.26
N GLU A 309 3.07 -4.45 6.73
CA GLU A 309 4.08 -3.94 5.80
C GLU A 309 3.47 -3.62 4.44
N VAL A 310 3.86 -2.49 3.88
CA VAL A 310 3.44 -2.00 2.57
C VAL A 310 4.67 -1.52 1.78
N PRO A 311 4.58 -1.39 0.44
CA PRO A 311 5.71 -0.93 -0.36
C PRO A 311 6.28 0.40 0.16
N TYR A 312 7.61 0.52 0.15
CA TYR A 312 8.27 1.74 0.61
C TYR A 312 7.77 2.97 -0.15
N GLY A 313 7.40 4.02 0.59
CA GLY A 313 6.83 5.24 0.03
C GLY A 313 5.39 5.11 -0.48
N MET A 314 4.69 4.00 -0.22
CA MET A 314 3.30 3.81 -0.66
C MET A 314 2.42 4.96 -0.21
N ALA A 315 1.84 5.69 -1.17
CA ALA A 315 1.00 6.84 -0.88
C ALA A 315 -0.29 6.43 -0.14
N SER A 316 -0.72 7.25 0.82
CA SER A 316 -2.05 7.06 1.43
C SER A 316 -3.14 7.43 0.43
N VAL A 317 -4.18 6.62 0.40
CA VAL A 317 -5.41 6.90 -0.35
C VAL A 317 -6.16 8.10 0.25
N PHE A 318 -5.94 8.40 1.53
CA PHE A 318 -6.46 9.58 2.23
C PHE A 318 -5.29 10.49 2.62
N PRO A 319 -4.70 11.25 1.67
CA PRO A 319 -3.55 12.09 1.98
C PRO A 319 -3.95 13.27 2.89
N GLU A 320 -3.08 13.60 3.86
CA GLU A 320 -3.16 14.87 4.57
C GLU A 320 -2.32 15.93 3.86
N GLY A 321 -2.90 17.12 3.67
CA GLY A 321 -2.19 18.22 3.03
C GLY A 321 -1.90 18.00 1.54
N LYS A 322 -0.88 18.68 1.04
CA LYS A 322 -0.46 18.55 -0.36
C LYS A 322 0.45 17.34 -0.50
N VAL A 323 0.17 16.49 -1.51
CA VAL A 323 1.08 15.43 -1.93
C VAL A 323 2.40 16.07 -2.35
N ALA A 324 3.51 15.59 -1.81
CA ALA A 324 4.85 16.10 -2.13
C ALA A 324 5.17 15.86 -3.61
N ASP A 325 5.76 16.87 -4.27
CA ASP A 325 6.32 16.71 -5.60
C ASP A 325 7.69 16.02 -5.48
N THR A 326 7.77 14.81 -5.99
CA THR A 326 8.98 13.98 -5.97
C THR A 326 9.82 14.13 -7.25
N SER A 327 9.44 15.02 -8.16
CA SER A 327 10.17 15.24 -9.41
C SER A 327 11.56 15.86 -9.16
N GLY A 328 12.56 15.33 -9.86
CA GLY A 328 13.95 15.70 -9.72
C GLY A 328 14.32 16.95 -10.51
N LYS A 329 15.37 17.64 -10.05
CA LYS A 329 15.97 18.77 -10.76
C LYS A 329 16.80 18.28 -11.95
N GLY A 330 16.72 19.01 -13.05
CA GLY A 330 17.56 18.74 -14.23
C GLY A 330 19.02 19.14 -14.00
N THR A 331 19.93 18.57 -14.80
CA THR A 331 21.35 18.94 -14.84
C THR A 331 21.72 19.55 -16.19
N ASN A 332 22.93 20.11 -16.31
CA ASN A 332 23.42 20.67 -17.59
C ASN A 332 24.04 19.60 -18.52
N SER A 333 24.22 18.37 -18.06
CA SER A 333 24.88 17.29 -18.82
C SER A 333 23.91 16.58 -19.77
N SER A 334 24.35 16.19 -20.97
CA SER A 334 23.55 15.38 -21.90
C SER A 334 24.40 14.26 -22.50
N VAL A 335 23.74 13.22 -23.00
CA VAL A 335 24.37 12.16 -23.79
C VAL A 335 24.14 12.41 -25.28
N THR A 336 24.85 11.66 -26.13
CA THR A 336 24.63 11.69 -27.58
C THR A 336 23.17 11.40 -27.90
N ASN A 337 22.59 12.13 -28.83
CA ASN A 337 21.21 11.98 -29.28
C ASN A 337 21.15 11.81 -30.81
N PRO A 338 20.60 10.70 -31.34
CA PRO A 338 20.11 9.53 -30.61
C PRO A 338 21.25 8.73 -29.99
N CYS A 339 21.00 8.15 -28.81
CA CYS A 339 21.93 7.28 -28.12
C CYS A 339 21.82 5.87 -28.70
N ASN A 340 22.92 5.34 -29.23
CA ASN A 340 22.99 3.96 -29.75
C ASN A 340 23.11 2.93 -28.59
N ALA A 341 23.12 1.64 -28.90
CA ALA A 341 23.15 0.59 -27.88
C ALA A 341 24.38 0.68 -26.94
N SER A 342 25.56 0.97 -27.48
CA SER A 342 26.77 1.16 -26.67
C SER A 342 26.65 2.37 -25.75
N CYS A 343 26.13 3.50 -26.25
CA CYS A 343 25.85 4.69 -25.48
C CYS A 343 24.86 4.39 -24.34
N LEU A 344 23.75 3.69 -24.62
CA LEU A 344 22.72 3.36 -23.64
C LEU A 344 23.28 2.47 -22.52
N ASN A 345 24.07 1.44 -22.87
CA ASN A 345 24.72 0.57 -21.88
C ASN A 345 25.69 1.36 -20.97
N SER A 346 26.50 2.25 -21.55
CA SER A 346 27.43 3.09 -20.76
C SER A 346 26.70 4.03 -19.80
N VAL A 347 25.52 4.53 -20.18
CA VAL A 347 24.74 5.39 -19.29
C VAL A 347 24.03 4.57 -18.21
N THR A 348 23.54 3.37 -18.52
CA THR A 348 23.02 2.43 -17.51
C THR A 348 24.06 2.14 -16.43
N GLU A 349 25.30 1.84 -16.80
CA GLU A 349 26.38 1.63 -15.83
C GLU A 349 26.65 2.90 -15.01
N ARG A 350 26.60 4.09 -15.63
CA ARG A 350 26.74 5.36 -14.91
C ARG A 350 25.60 5.59 -13.90
N VAL A 351 24.36 5.27 -14.25
CA VAL A 351 23.21 5.37 -13.34
C VAL A 351 23.36 4.41 -12.16
N LEU A 352 23.81 3.18 -12.38
CA LEU A 352 24.06 2.22 -11.29
C LEU A 352 25.18 2.70 -10.34
N HIS A 353 26.26 3.27 -10.89
CA HIS A 353 27.32 3.88 -10.09
C HIS A 353 26.84 5.11 -9.31
N ALA A 354 26.06 5.99 -9.95
CA ALA A 354 25.43 7.14 -9.31
C ALA A 354 24.49 6.70 -8.17
N MET A 355 23.69 5.66 -8.38
CA MET A 355 22.82 5.08 -7.36
C MET A 355 23.63 4.53 -6.18
N ALA A 356 24.68 3.76 -6.44
CA ALA A 356 25.52 3.19 -5.39
C ALA A 356 26.38 4.22 -4.62
N SER A 357 26.50 5.44 -5.13
CA SER A 357 27.22 6.55 -4.48
C SER A 357 26.32 7.69 -4.03
N ASN A 358 24.99 7.54 -4.19
CA ASN A 358 23.99 8.58 -4.04
C ASN A 358 24.34 9.91 -4.74
N ASP A 359 24.97 9.86 -5.92
CA ASP A 359 25.38 11.01 -6.71
C ASP A 359 24.44 11.24 -7.91
N THR A 360 23.32 11.90 -7.63
CA THR A 360 22.31 12.23 -8.65
C THR A 360 22.77 13.32 -9.62
N VAL A 361 23.68 14.21 -9.22
CA VAL A 361 24.09 15.39 -10.01
C VAL A 361 25.06 15.06 -11.13
N SER A 362 25.72 13.90 -11.08
CA SER A 362 26.58 13.38 -12.16
C SER A 362 25.81 12.95 -13.42
N LEU A 363 24.49 12.76 -13.30
CA LEU A 363 23.65 12.20 -14.36
C LEU A 363 23.12 13.28 -15.31
N PRO A 364 22.84 12.92 -16.59
CA PRO A 364 22.22 13.83 -17.55
C PRO A 364 20.71 13.90 -17.32
N LEU A 365 20.24 14.62 -16.30
CA LEU A 365 18.83 14.61 -15.89
C LEU A 365 18.03 15.73 -16.58
N GLU A 366 16.81 15.41 -16.99
CA GLU A 366 15.82 16.41 -17.42
C GLU A 366 15.17 17.09 -16.22
N ASN A 367 14.71 18.33 -16.37
CA ASN A 367 13.94 18.97 -15.31
C ASN A 367 12.57 18.31 -15.15
N GLY A 368 12.25 17.86 -13.94
CA GLY A 368 11.06 17.07 -13.68
C GLY A 368 11.25 15.57 -13.89
N VAL A 369 12.50 15.08 -13.94
CA VAL A 369 12.81 13.64 -14.00
C VAL A 369 12.07 12.89 -12.89
N ARG A 370 11.50 11.73 -13.21
CA ARG A 370 10.73 10.92 -12.25
C ARG A 370 11.46 9.63 -11.91
N TYR A 371 11.57 9.35 -10.62
CA TYR A 371 12.12 8.10 -10.10
C TYR A 371 11.03 7.31 -9.37
N ALA A 372 10.99 6.00 -9.58
CA ALA A 372 10.13 5.11 -8.84
C ALA A 372 10.88 3.85 -8.36
N GLU A 373 10.53 3.38 -7.17
CA GLU A 373 10.91 2.07 -6.65
C GLU A 373 9.65 1.23 -6.45
N ASN A 374 9.61 0.01 -6.99
CA ASN A 374 8.49 -0.92 -6.85
C ASN A 374 7.12 -0.27 -7.16
N GLY A 375 7.10 0.65 -8.12
CA GLY A 375 5.90 1.35 -8.58
C GLY A 375 5.46 2.55 -7.76
N GLN A 376 6.18 2.93 -6.69
CA GLN A 376 5.96 4.19 -5.95
C GLN A 376 6.95 5.26 -6.40
N PHE A 377 6.46 6.49 -6.60
CA PHE A 377 7.33 7.63 -6.91
C PHE A 377 8.02 8.11 -5.65
N LEU A 378 9.35 8.14 -5.70
CA LEU A 378 10.22 8.60 -4.61
C LEU A 378 11.02 9.81 -5.08
N ALA A 379 11.51 10.61 -4.13
CA ALA A 379 12.47 11.65 -4.46
C ALA A 379 13.73 11.01 -5.05
N LEU A 380 14.33 11.66 -6.05
CA LEU A 380 15.61 11.18 -6.58
C LEU A 380 16.69 11.31 -5.49
N GLY A 381 17.34 10.20 -5.15
CA GLY A 381 18.30 10.13 -4.02
C GLY A 381 17.74 9.48 -2.74
N ASP A 382 16.47 9.07 -2.74
CA ASP A 382 15.78 8.33 -1.67
C ASP A 382 15.69 6.81 -2.01
N GLY A 383 15.31 5.98 -1.04
CA GLY A 383 15.12 4.54 -1.21
C GLY A 383 16.41 3.82 -1.59
N LEU A 384 16.39 3.05 -2.68
CA LEU A 384 17.56 2.30 -3.16
C LEU A 384 18.83 3.16 -3.35
N TRP A 385 18.70 4.47 -3.61
CA TRP A 385 19.85 5.39 -3.70
C TRP A 385 20.60 5.58 -2.38
N GLU A 386 19.94 5.35 -1.24
CA GLU A 386 20.53 5.50 0.09
C GLU A 386 21.12 4.18 0.62
N THR A 387 20.73 3.05 0.06
CA THR A 387 21.05 1.72 0.59
C THR A 387 21.90 0.86 -0.34
N LEU A 388 21.86 1.08 -1.67
CA LEU A 388 22.61 0.28 -2.63
C LEU A 388 24.13 0.46 -2.43
N GLY A 389 24.82 -0.63 -2.07
CA GLY A 389 26.28 -0.65 -1.93
C GLY A 389 27.01 -1.35 -3.09
N HIS A 390 26.34 -2.31 -3.75
CA HIS A 390 26.94 -3.10 -4.82
C HIS A 390 25.91 -3.52 -5.87
N PHE A 391 26.35 -3.64 -7.12
CA PHE A 391 25.58 -4.20 -8.22
C PHE A 391 26.48 -5.09 -9.09
N ALA A 392 25.92 -6.18 -9.61
CA ALA A 392 26.61 -7.09 -10.52
C ALA A 392 26.86 -6.44 -11.89
N LYS A 393 28.03 -6.68 -12.46
CA LYS A 393 28.45 -6.12 -13.76
C LYS A 393 28.40 -7.21 -14.84
N PRO A 394 27.67 -6.99 -15.96
CA PRO A 394 27.66 -7.93 -17.08
C PRO A 394 29.08 -8.19 -17.61
N GLY A 395 29.44 -9.47 -17.76
CA GLY A 395 30.77 -9.90 -18.23
C GLY A 395 31.84 -9.96 -17.14
N VAL A 396 31.52 -9.55 -15.90
CA VAL A 396 32.36 -9.74 -14.71
C VAL A 396 31.67 -10.69 -13.73
N ASP A 397 30.39 -10.46 -13.47
CA ASP A 397 29.55 -11.25 -12.59
C ASP A 397 28.58 -12.13 -13.39
N ASP A 398 28.23 -13.27 -12.80
CA ASP A 398 27.46 -14.34 -13.47
C ASP A 398 25.95 -14.07 -13.57
N TYR A 399 25.43 -13.01 -12.93
CA TYR A 399 24.01 -12.67 -12.92
C TYR A 399 23.77 -11.18 -13.18
N ALA A 400 24.06 -10.75 -14.40
CA ALA A 400 23.75 -9.40 -14.86
C ALA A 400 23.64 -9.32 -16.39
N VAL A 401 22.73 -8.48 -16.89
CA VAL A 401 22.64 -8.12 -18.31
C VAL A 401 22.19 -6.66 -18.48
N TYR A 402 22.81 -5.96 -19.44
CA TYR A 402 22.31 -4.68 -19.94
C TYR A 402 21.44 -4.90 -21.18
N LEU A 403 20.37 -4.13 -21.29
CA LEU A 403 19.48 -4.12 -22.45
C LEU A 403 19.41 -2.70 -23.02
N ALA A 404 19.43 -2.60 -24.34
CA ALA A 404 19.35 -1.30 -25.02
C ALA A 404 18.30 -1.33 -26.14
N ASP A 405 17.44 -0.31 -26.13
CA ASP A 405 16.47 -0.03 -27.19
C ASP A 405 16.74 1.38 -27.75
N PRO A 406 17.61 1.50 -28.78
CA PRO A 406 17.88 2.77 -29.43
C PRO A 406 16.67 3.37 -30.15
N GLU A 407 15.66 2.58 -30.52
CA GLU A 407 14.47 3.08 -31.21
C GLU A 407 13.59 3.86 -30.23
N SER A 408 13.34 3.32 -29.04
CA SER A 408 12.55 3.99 -28.01
C SER A 408 13.36 4.87 -27.06
N GLN A 409 14.69 4.95 -27.27
CA GLN A 409 15.63 5.64 -26.38
C GLN A 409 15.46 5.17 -24.92
N THR A 410 15.41 3.85 -24.73
CA THR A 410 15.26 3.21 -23.42
C THR A 410 16.43 2.26 -23.17
N ALA A 411 16.99 2.33 -21.97
CA ALA A 411 17.97 1.36 -21.49
C ALA A 411 17.39 0.58 -20.30
N ALA A 412 17.89 -0.63 -20.07
CA ALA A 412 17.53 -1.39 -18.88
C ALA A 412 18.69 -2.23 -18.34
N TYR A 413 18.54 -2.66 -17.09
CA TYR A 413 19.45 -3.57 -16.41
C TYR A 413 18.64 -4.64 -15.67
N TRP A 414 19.16 -5.86 -15.67
CA TRP A 414 18.72 -6.94 -14.80
C TRP A 414 19.95 -7.52 -14.12
N GLY A 415 20.00 -7.57 -12.80
CA GLY A 415 21.09 -8.25 -12.12
C GLY A 415 21.05 -8.17 -10.60
N VAL A 416 21.96 -8.92 -9.97
CA VAL A 416 22.08 -8.96 -8.51
C VAL A 416 22.54 -7.62 -7.96
N THR A 417 21.94 -7.20 -6.86
CA THR A 417 22.29 -6.01 -6.07
C THR A 417 22.55 -6.40 -4.61
N ARG A 418 23.20 -5.51 -3.87
CA ARG A 418 23.33 -5.62 -2.42
C ARG A 418 23.09 -4.27 -1.76
N GLU A 419 22.11 -4.24 -0.87
CA GLU A 419 21.79 -3.12 0.01
C GLU A 419 22.28 -3.47 1.42
N HIS A 420 23.32 -2.80 1.90
CA HIS A 420 24.05 -3.21 3.11
C HIS A 420 24.40 -4.71 3.10
N ASN A 421 23.71 -5.54 3.88
CA ASN A 421 23.90 -6.99 3.91
C ASN A 421 22.81 -7.77 3.13
N THR A 422 21.75 -7.11 2.69
CA THR A 422 20.62 -7.75 2.00
C THR A 422 20.93 -7.88 0.51
N THR A 423 20.82 -9.10 -0.02
CA THR A 423 20.99 -9.35 -1.46
C THR A 423 19.66 -9.14 -2.19
N GLY A 424 19.69 -8.61 -3.40
CA GLY A 424 18.50 -8.36 -4.22
C GLY A 424 18.73 -8.65 -5.70
N VAL A 425 17.66 -8.57 -6.48
CA VAL A 425 17.68 -8.50 -7.94
C VAL A 425 16.93 -7.27 -8.36
N LEU A 426 17.64 -6.41 -9.09
CA LEU A 426 17.13 -5.18 -9.63
C LEU A 426 16.79 -5.35 -11.11
N ALA A 427 15.53 -5.12 -11.45
CA ALA A 427 15.09 -4.79 -12.80
C ALA A 427 14.95 -3.26 -12.92
N LEU A 428 15.85 -2.63 -13.66
CA LEU A 428 15.92 -1.18 -13.83
C LEU A 428 15.56 -0.79 -15.26
N ARG A 429 14.71 0.22 -15.43
CA ARG A 429 14.41 0.86 -16.73
C ARG A 429 14.76 2.35 -16.67
N ILE A 430 15.50 2.83 -17.66
CA ILE A 430 15.91 4.23 -17.80
C ILE A 430 15.42 4.73 -19.14
N LYS A 431 14.62 5.81 -19.14
CA LYS A 431 14.11 6.43 -20.37
C LYS A 431 14.81 7.75 -20.62
N PHE A 432 15.14 7.98 -21.89
CA PHE A 432 15.77 9.19 -22.36
C PHE A 432 14.85 10.00 -23.28
N ASP A 433 14.97 11.31 -23.21
CA ASP A 433 14.45 12.25 -24.20
C ASP A 433 15.51 13.31 -24.48
N HIS A 434 15.77 13.61 -25.75
CA HIS A 434 16.77 14.61 -26.18
C HIS A 434 18.16 14.51 -25.50
N GLY A 435 18.62 13.28 -25.20
CA GLY A 435 19.90 13.04 -24.53
C GLY A 435 19.89 13.29 -23.02
N LYS A 436 18.71 13.37 -22.39
CA LYS A 436 18.49 13.53 -20.95
C LYS A 436 17.64 12.38 -20.41
N ILE A 437 17.85 11.99 -19.17
CA ILE A 437 17.04 11.00 -18.46
C ILE A 437 15.77 11.69 -17.97
N THR A 438 14.62 11.17 -18.40
CA THR A 438 13.30 11.64 -17.97
C THR A 438 12.64 10.73 -16.94
N GLU A 439 12.97 9.43 -16.97
CA GLU A 439 12.34 8.44 -16.08
C GLU A 439 13.35 7.37 -15.66
N ILE A 440 13.35 7.03 -14.37
CA ILE A 440 14.09 5.90 -13.79
C ILE A 440 13.08 5.06 -13.03
N GLU A 441 12.93 3.79 -13.40
CA GLU A 441 12.04 2.84 -12.72
C GLU A 441 12.86 1.66 -12.23
N ALA A 442 12.99 1.54 -10.90
CA ALA A 442 13.62 0.42 -10.22
C ALA A 442 12.53 -0.53 -9.69
N ILE A 443 12.65 -1.81 -10.02
CA ILE A 443 11.86 -2.88 -9.42
C ILE A 443 12.85 -3.80 -8.75
N ASP A 444 12.79 -3.86 -7.42
CA ASP A 444 13.75 -4.58 -6.61
C ASP A 444 13.06 -5.63 -5.73
N VAL A 445 13.58 -6.85 -5.84
CA VAL A 445 13.14 -8.03 -5.09
C VAL A 445 14.33 -8.51 -4.28
N ARG A 446 14.13 -8.68 -2.97
CA ARG A 446 15.21 -8.93 -2.00
C ARG A 446 15.13 -10.37 -1.48
N THR A 447 16.27 -10.94 -1.11
CA THR A 447 16.31 -12.18 -0.33
C THR A 447 15.66 -11.96 1.02
N GLU A 448 14.93 -12.96 1.48
CA GLU A 448 14.44 -12.99 2.86
C GLU A 448 15.19 -14.01 3.70
N SER A 449 15.40 -13.70 4.98
CA SER A 449 16.00 -14.64 5.92
C SER A 449 15.09 -14.89 7.11
N THR A 450 14.88 -16.16 7.44
CA THR A 450 14.11 -16.61 8.61
C THR A 450 15.03 -16.82 9.81
N GLY A 451 16.01 -15.91 10.00
CA GLY A 451 17.00 -15.96 11.06
C GLY A 451 16.40 -15.82 12.46
N SER A 452 17.25 -15.86 13.50
CA SER A 452 16.79 -15.60 14.87
C SER A 452 16.01 -14.27 14.91
N ARG A 453 14.78 -14.29 15.42
CA ARG A 453 13.86 -13.14 15.48
C ARG A 453 13.39 -12.63 14.11
N GLY A 454 13.14 -13.53 13.16
CA GLY A 454 12.47 -13.20 11.89
C GLY A 454 13.35 -12.64 10.77
N GLY A 455 14.65 -12.39 11.04
CA GLY A 455 15.64 -11.97 10.05
C GLY A 455 15.20 -10.77 9.21
N THR A 456 15.18 -10.91 7.89
CA THR A 456 14.75 -9.87 6.93
C THR A 456 13.35 -10.13 6.34
N THR A 457 12.61 -11.08 6.89
CA THR A 457 11.28 -11.47 6.39
C THR A 457 10.34 -10.25 6.37
N THR A 458 9.64 -10.02 5.27
CA THR A 458 8.58 -9.00 5.20
C THR A 458 7.48 -9.33 6.22
N VAL A 459 7.15 -8.41 7.10
CA VAL A 459 6.23 -8.69 8.22
C VAL A 459 4.78 -8.68 7.75
N MET A 460 4.00 -9.61 8.30
CA MET A 460 2.55 -9.69 8.08
C MET A 460 2.14 -9.78 6.61
N ARG A 461 2.98 -10.37 5.76
CA ARG A 461 2.61 -10.83 4.42
C ARG A 461 2.41 -12.35 4.41
N PRO A 462 1.57 -12.90 3.51
CA PRO A 462 1.60 -14.33 3.25
C PRO A 462 2.93 -14.72 2.55
N PRO A 463 3.50 -15.91 2.85
CA PRO A 463 4.61 -16.45 2.08
C PRO A 463 4.27 -16.59 0.58
N LEU A 464 5.31 -16.49 -0.26
CA LEU A 464 5.23 -16.64 -1.70
C LEU A 464 5.16 -18.13 -2.08
N PRO A 465 4.57 -18.45 -3.25
CA PRO A 465 4.65 -19.79 -3.83
C PRO A 465 6.10 -20.24 -4.06
N VAL A 466 6.98 -19.28 -4.36
CA VAL A 466 8.42 -19.48 -4.53
C VAL A 466 9.15 -18.41 -3.73
N GLU A 467 9.62 -18.77 -2.53
CA GLU A 467 10.43 -17.88 -1.72
C GLU A 467 11.88 -17.82 -2.21
N TRP A 468 12.50 -16.65 -2.07
CA TRP A 468 13.95 -16.50 -2.24
C TRP A 468 14.60 -16.31 -0.87
N LEU A 469 15.08 -17.41 -0.29
CA LEU A 469 15.68 -17.40 1.03
C LEU A 469 17.18 -17.10 0.98
N GLU A 470 17.66 -16.33 1.94
CA GLU A 470 19.09 -16.06 2.12
C GLU A 470 19.86 -17.38 2.32
N GLY A 471 20.98 -17.52 1.63
CA GLY A 471 21.82 -18.72 1.65
C GLY A 471 21.42 -19.79 0.63
N GLU A 472 20.27 -19.68 -0.02
CA GLU A 472 19.93 -20.55 -1.15
C GLU A 472 20.87 -20.29 -2.34
N PRO A 473 21.31 -21.34 -3.07
CA PRO A 473 22.23 -21.18 -4.18
C PRO A 473 21.66 -20.29 -5.28
N THR A 474 22.29 -19.15 -5.52
CA THR A 474 22.06 -18.38 -6.73
C THR A 474 22.80 -19.05 -7.89
N ARG A 475 22.09 -19.32 -8.98
CA ARG A 475 22.68 -19.85 -10.21
C ARG A 475 22.97 -18.71 -11.18
N PRO A 476 23.95 -18.85 -12.08
CA PRO A 476 24.18 -17.88 -13.14
C PRO A 476 22.92 -17.57 -13.96
N LEU A 477 22.88 -16.36 -14.51
CA LEU A 477 21.90 -15.98 -15.52
C LEU A 477 22.17 -16.80 -16.79
N ASP A 478 21.12 -17.30 -17.43
CA ASP A 478 21.29 -18.07 -18.67
C ASP A 478 22.00 -17.19 -19.73
N ALA A 479 23.13 -17.66 -20.25
CA ALA A 479 23.97 -16.92 -21.19
C ALA A 479 23.25 -16.50 -22.47
N THR A 480 22.12 -17.15 -22.81
CA THR A 480 21.26 -16.75 -23.94
C THR A 480 20.69 -15.34 -23.77
N PHE A 481 20.54 -14.82 -22.56
CA PHE A 481 20.11 -13.43 -22.36
C PHE A 481 21.16 -12.41 -22.81
N SER A 482 22.43 -12.82 -22.88
CA SER A 482 23.53 -11.97 -23.36
C SER A 482 23.88 -12.20 -24.82
N SER A 483 23.38 -13.27 -25.45
CA SER A 483 23.68 -13.61 -26.84
C SER A 483 22.84 -12.80 -27.84
N GLU A 484 23.43 -12.50 -29.00
CA GLU A 484 22.69 -11.91 -30.13
C GLU A 484 21.65 -12.88 -30.69
N SER A 485 20.55 -12.35 -31.22
CA SER A 485 19.50 -13.12 -31.85
C SER A 485 19.56 -12.98 -33.37
N ASN A 486 19.54 -14.11 -34.08
CA ASN A 486 19.69 -14.17 -35.54
C ASN A 486 18.43 -13.74 -36.32
N ASN A 487 17.27 -13.53 -35.67
CA ASN A 487 16.02 -13.23 -36.37
C ASN A 487 15.00 -12.49 -35.50
N THR A 488 14.88 -11.18 -35.70
CA THR A 488 14.11 -10.25 -34.84
C THR A 488 12.83 -9.75 -35.50
N SER A 489 12.38 -10.40 -36.57
CA SER A 489 11.19 -10.01 -37.35
C SER A 489 9.84 -10.16 -36.60
N VAL A 490 9.84 -10.48 -35.30
CA VAL A 490 8.63 -10.57 -34.49
C VAL A 490 8.41 -9.30 -33.69
N ASN A 491 7.19 -8.78 -33.78
CA ASN A 491 6.72 -7.68 -32.93
C ASN A 491 6.61 -8.16 -31.47
N ALA A 492 7.67 -7.92 -30.69
CA ALA A 492 7.76 -8.33 -29.28
C ALA A 492 6.56 -7.85 -28.45
N ARG A 493 5.95 -6.70 -28.78
CA ARG A 493 4.77 -6.19 -28.05
C ARG A 493 3.53 -7.06 -28.30
N ILE A 494 3.30 -7.51 -29.53
CA ILE A 494 2.20 -8.43 -29.85
C ILE A 494 2.40 -9.76 -29.11
N LEU A 495 3.64 -10.29 -29.13
CA LEU A 495 3.98 -11.51 -28.41
C LEU A 495 3.73 -11.39 -26.91
N MET A 496 4.14 -10.26 -26.30
CA MET A 496 3.93 -10.02 -24.87
C MET A 496 2.44 -9.86 -24.51
N SER A 497 1.64 -9.28 -25.41
CA SER A 497 0.18 -9.27 -25.22
C SER A 497 -0.39 -10.68 -25.16
N ALA A 498 0.01 -11.55 -26.10
CA ALA A 498 -0.42 -12.95 -26.09
C ALA A 498 0.08 -13.70 -24.84
N TYR A 499 1.32 -13.45 -24.41
CA TYR A 499 1.89 -14.02 -23.20
C TYR A 499 1.09 -13.66 -21.94
N PHE A 500 0.78 -12.38 -21.74
CA PHE A 500 -0.01 -11.95 -20.57
C PHE A 500 -1.46 -12.42 -20.64
N ASP A 501 -2.05 -12.50 -21.83
CA ASP A 501 -3.36 -13.13 -22.05
C ASP A 501 -3.34 -14.61 -21.65
N GLY A 502 -2.28 -15.33 -22.01
CA GLY A 502 -2.11 -16.73 -21.64
C GLY A 502 -1.92 -16.92 -20.14
N LEU A 503 -1.20 -16.01 -19.49
CA LEU A 503 -1.03 -15.99 -18.03
C LEU A 503 -2.38 -15.77 -17.32
N GLU A 504 -3.19 -14.81 -17.77
CA GLU A 504 -4.51 -14.53 -17.21
C GLU A 504 -5.52 -15.66 -17.43
N ARG A 505 -5.44 -16.33 -18.59
CA ARG A 505 -6.34 -17.45 -18.94
C ARG A 505 -5.87 -18.80 -18.42
N HIS A 506 -4.70 -18.86 -17.79
CA HIS A 506 -4.01 -20.12 -17.46
C HIS A 506 -3.94 -21.06 -18.67
N SER A 507 -3.56 -20.52 -19.82
CA SER A 507 -3.55 -21.25 -21.09
C SER A 507 -2.43 -20.79 -22.00
N SER A 508 -1.60 -21.75 -22.42
CA SER A 508 -0.58 -21.58 -23.45
C SER A 508 -1.15 -21.50 -24.88
N ALA A 509 -2.46 -21.68 -25.05
CA ALA A 509 -3.08 -21.61 -26.38
C ALA A 509 -2.91 -20.21 -26.99
N GLY A 510 -2.23 -20.15 -28.15
CA GLY A 510 -1.93 -18.89 -28.84
C GLY A 510 -0.67 -18.17 -28.33
N VAL A 511 0.05 -18.75 -27.36
CA VAL A 511 1.33 -18.23 -26.88
C VAL A 511 2.46 -19.06 -27.49
N PRO A 512 3.29 -18.49 -28.39
CA PRO A 512 4.33 -19.27 -29.05
C PRO A 512 5.51 -19.44 -28.09
N PHE A 513 5.59 -20.62 -27.47
CA PHE A 513 6.76 -21.10 -26.75
C PHE A 513 7.62 -21.97 -27.65
N SER A 514 8.95 -21.87 -27.51
CA SER A 514 9.85 -22.84 -28.12
C SER A 514 9.69 -24.21 -27.42
N ALA A 515 10.01 -25.30 -28.13
CA ALA A 515 9.91 -26.66 -27.61
C ALA A 515 10.78 -26.90 -26.36
N HIS A 516 11.84 -26.10 -26.19
CA HIS A 516 12.78 -26.17 -25.06
C HIS A 516 12.69 -24.95 -24.16
N CYS A 517 11.53 -24.29 -24.10
CA CYS A 517 11.37 -23.11 -23.26
C CYS A 517 11.52 -23.47 -21.78
N LEU A 518 12.41 -22.74 -21.10
CA LEU A 518 12.69 -22.88 -19.68
C LEU A 518 12.26 -21.63 -18.91
N ARG A 519 11.76 -21.83 -17.70
CA ARG A 519 11.39 -20.77 -16.77
C ARG A 519 12.08 -20.97 -15.42
N ARG A 520 12.55 -19.87 -14.82
CA ARG A 520 13.04 -19.80 -13.45
C ARG A 520 12.47 -18.56 -12.77
N ASP A 521 11.96 -18.72 -11.55
CA ASP A 521 11.44 -17.62 -10.72
C ASP A 521 12.15 -17.62 -9.37
N ASN A 522 12.51 -16.43 -8.86
CA ASN A 522 13.09 -16.27 -7.51
C ASN A 522 14.28 -17.22 -7.23
N PHE A 523 15.14 -17.43 -8.25
CA PHE A 523 16.27 -18.39 -8.23
C PHE A 523 15.93 -19.85 -7.96
N ALA A 524 14.65 -20.22 -7.89
CA ALA A 524 14.26 -21.59 -7.60
C ALA A 524 14.85 -22.58 -8.61
N ALA A 525 15.12 -23.79 -8.12
CA ALA A 525 15.60 -24.86 -8.97
C ALA A 525 14.64 -25.06 -10.15
N GLN A 526 15.20 -25.07 -11.36
CA GLN A 526 14.43 -25.28 -12.57
C GLN A 526 13.64 -26.59 -12.47
N GLN A 527 12.34 -26.50 -12.67
CA GLN A 527 11.45 -27.67 -12.68
C GLN A 527 11.52 -28.38 -14.03
N ASN A 528 11.24 -29.68 -14.06
CA ASN A 528 11.13 -30.45 -15.30
C ASN A 528 9.75 -30.23 -15.96
N VAL A 529 9.39 -28.96 -16.18
CA VAL A 529 8.09 -28.50 -16.69
C VAL A 529 8.38 -27.43 -17.76
N SER A 530 7.74 -27.55 -18.92
CA SER A 530 7.92 -26.56 -20.01
C SER A 530 7.20 -25.25 -19.68
N CYS A 531 7.60 -24.14 -20.31
CA CYS A 531 6.88 -22.86 -20.14
C CYS A 531 5.38 -22.98 -20.50
N ALA A 532 5.05 -23.73 -21.55
CA ALA A 532 3.65 -23.97 -21.93
C ALA A 532 2.89 -24.73 -20.83
N ALA A 533 3.54 -25.70 -20.18
CA ALA A 533 2.94 -26.44 -19.08
C ALA A 533 2.80 -25.58 -17.81
N HIS A 534 3.81 -24.77 -17.46
CA HIS A 534 3.68 -23.77 -16.39
C HIS A 534 2.48 -22.84 -16.65
N MET A 535 2.34 -22.33 -17.88
CA MET A 535 1.22 -21.45 -18.23
C MET A 535 -0.15 -22.16 -18.16
N ASN A 536 -0.20 -23.48 -18.38
CA ASN A 536 -1.41 -24.29 -18.20
C ASN A 536 -1.66 -24.72 -16.74
N GLY A 537 -0.93 -24.17 -15.76
CA GLY A 537 -1.12 -24.47 -14.34
C GLY A 537 -0.37 -25.70 -13.81
N TYR A 538 0.54 -26.29 -14.58
CA TYR A 538 1.33 -27.45 -14.12
C TYR A 538 2.61 -27.04 -13.37
N GLY A 539 3.01 -27.90 -12.41
CA GLY A 539 4.18 -27.69 -11.56
C GLY A 539 3.78 -27.34 -10.12
N ALA A 540 4.78 -27.19 -9.24
CA ALA A 540 4.52 -26.85 -7.83
C ALA A 540 4.15 -25.37 -7.63
N ALA A 541 4.65 -24.51 -8.51
CA ALA A 541 4.38 -23.07 -8.54
C ALA A 541 4.30 -22.62 -10.01
N PRO A 542 3.19 -22.87 -10.70
CA PRO A 542 3.03 -22.49 -12.10
C PRO A 542 3.31 -21.00 -12.29
N ASN A 543 4.20 -20.66 -13.20
CA ASN A 543 4.64 -19.28 -13.47
C ASN A 543 5.24 -18.55 -12.25
N GLY A 544 5.77 -19.27 -11.25
CA GLY A 544 6.24 -18.67 -9.99
C GLY A 544 5.10 -18.17 -9.09
N LEU A 545 3.85 -18.52 -9.42
CA LEU A 545 2.62 -18.04 -8.80
C LEU A 545 1.80 -19.22 -8.26
N PHE A 546 0.74 -18.89 -7.50
CA PHE A 546 -0.30 -19.85 -7.17
C PHE A 546 -1.24 -20.07 -8.36
N ASN A 547 -1.85 -21.25 -8.44
CA ASN A 547 -2.74 -21.62 -9.54
C ASN A 547 -4.06 -20.80 -9.54
N GLY A 548 -4.48 -20.29 -8.37
CA GLY A 548 -5.70 -19.47 -8.20
C GLY A 548 -5.55 -17.99 -8.56
N THR A 549 -4.50 -17.59 -9.29
CA THR A 549 -4.38 -16.22 -9.78
C THR A 549 -5.46 -15.91 -10.82
N SER A 550 -5.83 -14.63 -10.95
CA SER A 550 -7.00 -14.21 -11.70
C SER A 550 -6.67 -13.12 -12.72
N ALA A 551 -6.68 -11.85 -12.32
CA ALA A 551 -6.42 -10.74 -13.21
C ALA A 551 -4.91 -10.52 -13.40
N VAL A 552 -4.48 -10.36 -14.65
CA VAL A 552 -3.13 -9.87 -14.97
C VAL A 552 -3.29 -8.41 -15.41
N ARG A 553 -2.96 -7.47 -14.53
CA ARG A 553 -3.10 -6.02 -14.73
C ARG A 553 -1.73 -5.37 -14.92
N ASP A 554 -1.75 -4.07 -15.25
CA ASP A 554 -0.55 -3.23 -15.36
C ASP A 554 0.57 -3.88 -16.21
N ARG A 555 0.16 -4.46 -17.34
CA ARG A 555 1.01 -5.19 -18.28
C ARG A 555 1.91 -4.21 -19.02
N ARG A 556 3.20 -4.18 -18.70
CA ARG A 556 4.14 -3.22 -19.28
C ARG A 556 5.38 -3.90 -19.82
N VAL A 557 5.64 -3.68 -21.10
CA VAL A 557 6.97 -3.91 -21.71
C VAL A 557 7.84 -2.71 -21.39
N LEU A 558 8.84 -2.91 -20.54
CA LEU A 558 9.74 -1.87 -20.05
C LEU A 558 10.84 -1.56 -21.06
N THR A 559 11.42 -2.58 -21.70
CA THR A 559 12.38 -2.41 -22.81
C THR A 559 12.34 -3.60 -23.76
N VAL A 560 12.76 -3.38 -25.02
CA VAL A 560 12.97 -4.43 -26.03
C VAL A 560 14.37 -4.27 -26.61
N ASP A 561 15.30 -5.15 -26.23
CA ASP A 561 16.60 -5.24 -26.88
C ASP A 561 16.47 -6.11 -28.12
N ALA A 562 16.27 -5.47 -29.27
CA ALA A 562 16.10 -6.17 -30.54
C ALA A 562 17.35 -6.98 -30.89
N GLN A 563 18.57 -6.46 -30.67
CA GLN A 563 19.81 -7.16 -31.01
C GLN A 563 19.95 -8.49 -30.26
N LYS A 564 19.58 -8.51 -28.97
CA LYS A 564 19.58 -9.74 -28.16
C LYS A 564 18.30 -10.55 -28.31
N GLY A 565 17.22 -10.00 -28.84
CA GLY A 565 15.90 -10.62 -28.82
C GLY A 565 15.39 -10.80 -27.39
N VAL A 566 15.62 -9.83 -26.51
CA VAL A 566 15.27 -9.90 -25.08
C VAL A 566 14.29 -8.78 -24.71
N VAL A 567 13.28 -9.14 -23.94
CA VAL A 567 12.27 -8.22 -23.42
C VAL A 567 12.38 -8.17 -21.91
N LEU A 568 12.39 -6.97 -21.34
CA LEU A 568 12.10 -6.76 -19.92
C LEU A 568 10.65 -6.32 -19.78
N ALA A 569 9.86 -7.04 -19.02
CA ALA A 569 8.45 -6.73 -18.80
C ALA A 569 8.06 -6.88 -17.32
N VAL A 570 6.96 -6.27 -16.93
CA VAL A 570 6.36 -6.40 -15.59
C VAL A 570 4.85 -6.48 -15.71
N ALA A 571 4.21 -7.24 -14.82
CA ALA A 571 2.77 -7.24 -14.62
C ALA A 571 2.43 -7.36 -13.13
N MET A 572 1.22 -6.92 -12.78
CA MET A 572 0.58 -7.15 -11.48
C MET A 572 -0.39 -8.31 -11.63
N VAL A 573 -0.21 -9.37 -10.87
CA VAL A 573 -1.05 -10.58 -10.96
C VAL A 573 -1.83 -10.78 -9.67
N ASP A 574 -3.14 -10.64 -9.72
CA ASP A 574 -3.99 -10.71 -8.52
C ASP A 574 -4.31 -12.16 -8.16
N ASN A 575 -4.11 -12.51 -6.89
CA ASN A 575 -4.67 -13.69 -6.25
C ASN A 575 -5.82 -13.25 -5.34
N LEU A 576 -7.05 -13.61 -5.70
CA LEU A 576 -8.24 -13.29 -4.91
C LEU A 576 -8.46 -14.28 -3.77
N ALA A 577 -7.69 -15.37 -3.72
CA ALA A 577 -7.82 -16.44 -2.74
C ALA A 577 -9.23 -17.06 -2.67
N THR A 578 -9.98 -17.04 -3.79
CA THR A 578 -11.36 -17.53 -3.84
C THR A 578 -11.47 -19.05 -4.01
N GLU A 579 -10.39 -19.73 -4.39
CA GLU A 579 -10.36 -21.19 -4.43
C GLU A 579 -10.30 -21.74 -3.00
N SER A 580 -11.46 -22.08 -2.44
CA SER A 580 -11.61 -22.53 -1.06
C SER A 580 -11.52 -24.06 -0.94
N GLY A 581 -10.68 -24.56 -0.03
CA GLY A 581 -10.72 -25.94 0.46
C GLY A 581 -9.80 -26.14 1.66
N GLN A 582 -10.14 -27.05 2.59
CA GLN A 582 -9.27 -27.37 3.74
C GLN A 582 -7.86 -27.89 3.34
N ALA A 583 -7.66 -28.23 2.07
CA ALA A 583 -6.41 -28.77 1.54
C ALA A 583 -5.42 -27.70 1.01
N SER A 584 -5.84 -26.45 0.80
CA SER A 584 -4.94 -25.38 0.32
C SER A 584 -4.08 -24.86 1.46
N ALA A 585 -2.80 -24.58 1.18
CA ALA A 585 -1.89 -24.01 2.16
C ALA A 585 -2.40 -22.64 2.66
N VAL A 586 -2.07 -22.25 3.90
CA VAL A 586 -2.53 -20.97 4.51
C VAL A 586 -2.25 -19.78 3.59
N GLN A 587 -1.14 -19.83 2.87
CA GLN A 587 -0.67 -18.74 2.00
C GLN A 587 -1.53 -18.51 0.76
N GLU A 588 -2.09 -19.59 0.19
CA GLU A 588 -2.99 -19.50 -0.96
C GLU A 588 -4.33 -18.86 -0.59
N ARG A 589 -4.67 -18.89 0.71
CA ARG A 589 -5.93 -18.43 1.26
C ARG A 589 -5.95 -16.94 1.61
N VAL A 590 -4.80 -16.25 1.57
CA VAL A 590 -4.69 -14.81 1.81
C VAL A 590 -4.62 -14.07 0.47
N PRO A 591 -5.50 -13.08 0.22
CA PRO A 591 -5.46 -12.30 -1.02
C PRO A 591 -4.20 -11.45 -1.16
N GLY A 592 -3.84 -11.16 -2.41
CA GLY A 592 -2.74 -10.26 -2.69
C GLY A 592 -2.55 -10.00 -4.17
N THR A 593 -1.62 -9.12 -4.49
CA THR A 593 -1.15 -8.87 -5.85
C THR A 593 0.32 -9.22 -5.93
N TYR A 594 0.73 -9.96 -6.96
CA TYR A 594 2.13 -10.28 -7.22
C TYR A 594 2.69 -9.38 -8.31
N MET A 595 3.71 -8.58 -7.99
CA MET A 595 4.50 -7.88 -8.98
C MET A 595 5.52 -8.85 -9.58
N THR A 596 5.52 -8.97 -10.92
CA THR A 596 6.29 -9.99 -11.65
C THR A 596 7.21 -9.39 -12.71
N PRO A 597 8.35 -8.77 -12.34
CA PRO A 597 9.36 -8.38 -13.33
C PRO A 597 9.97 -9.64 -13.97
N GLN A 598 10.06 -9.65 -15.30
CA GLN A 598 10.42 -10.81 -16.10
C GLN A 598 11.35 -10.41 -17.25
N LEU A 599 12.48 -11.11 -17.35
CA LEU A 599 13.39 -11.08 -18.48
C LEU A 599 13.06 -12.26 -19.41
N ILE A 600 12.69 -11.96 -20.66
CA ILE A 600 12.12 -12.94 -21.59
C ILE A 600 12.95 -12.97 -22.87
N LYS A 601 13.50 -14.15 -23.21
CA LYS A 601 14.24 -14.38 -24.45
C LYS A 601 13.29 -14.84 -25.54
N ILE A 602 13.40 -14.23 -26.72
CA ILE A 602 12.66 -14.56 -27.93
C ILE A 602 13.64 -15.06 -28.99
N GLU A 603 13.40 -16.26 -29.49
CA GLU A 603 14.18 -16.88 -30.55
C GLU A 603 13.25 -17.42 -31.62
N ASN A 604 13.51 -17.06 -32.88
CA ASN A 604 12.70 -17.48 -34.03
C ASN A 604 11.19 -17.20 -33.84
N GLY A 605 10.87 -16.09 -33.18
CA GLY A 605 9.49 -15.66 -32.92
C GLY A 605 8.75 -16.37 -31.79
N ALA A 606 9.44 -17.21 -31.02
CA ALA A 606 8.87 -17.90 -29.88
C ALA A 606 9.64 -17.58 -28.58
N ILE A 607 8.96 -17.60 -27.44
CA ILE A 607 9.57 -17.44 -26.12
C ILE A 607 10.40 -18.69 -25.82
N SER A 608 11.70 -18.52 -25.58
CA SER A 608 12.62 -19.63 -25.31
C SER A 608 13.19 -19.63 -23.90
N ARG A 609 13.23 -18.50 -23.20
CA ARG A 609 13.63 -18.42 -21.78
C ARG A 609 12.82 -17.38 -21.04
N ILE A 610 12.53 -17.63 -19.77
CA ILE A 610 11.93 -16.68 -18.84
C ILE A 610 12.74 -16.73 -17.54
N GLU A 611 13.29 -15.59 -17.14
CA GLU A 611 13.84 -15.36 -15.81
C GLU A 611 12.90 -14.37 -15.10
N GLY A 612 12.28 -14.79 -14.00
CA GLY A 612 11.30 -14.00 -13.27
C GLY A 612 11.73 -13.74 -11.83
N MET A 613 11.27 -12.62 -11.29
CA MET A 613 11.15 -12.43 -9.84
C MET A 613 9.68 -12.23 -9.50
N VAL A 614 9.31 -12.58 -8.28
CA VAL A 614 7.95 -12.46 -7.75
C VAL A 614 8.02 -11.76 -6.40
N LYS A 615 7.24 -10.70 -6.25
CA LYS A 615 7.11 -9.92 -5.00
C LYS A 615 5.65 -9.72 -4.64
N TRP A 616 5.31 -9.95 -3.38
CA TRP A 616 3.97 -9.69 -2.88
C TRP A 616 3.72 -8.18 -2.69
N MET A 617 2.49 -7.77 -2.98
CA MET A 617 1.92 -6.43 -2.79
C MET A 617 0.49 -6.57 -2.24
N PRO A 618 -0.04 -5.55 -1.54
CA PRO A 618 -1.45 -5.52 -1.16
C PRO A 618 -2.39 -5.76 -2.35
N LEU A 619 -3.52 -6.44 -2.13
CA LEU A 619 -4.48 -6.75 -3.19
C LEU A 619 -4.95 -5.47 -3.91
N GLY A 620 -4.93 -5.49 -5.23
CA GLY A 620 -5.33 -4.34 -6.07
C GLY A 620 -4.22 -3.32 -6.30
N TYR A 621 -3.03 -3.56 -5.74
CA TYR A 621 -1.87 -2.69 -5.94
C TYR A 621 -1.58 -2.47 -7.42
N SER A 622 -1.18 -1.24 -7.76
CA SER A 622 -0.89 -0.80 -9.12
C SER A 622 0.30 0.14 -9.12
N SER A 623 1.13 0.10 -10.17
CA SER A 623 2.21 1.08 -10.32
C SER A 623 1.64 2.47 -10.60
N LEU A 624 2.26 3.50 -10.04
CA LEU A 624 1.91 4.89 -10.38
C LEU A 624 2.19 5.22 -11.85
N TRP A 625 3.12 4.51 -12.50
CA TRP A 625 3.33 4.59 -13.96
C TRP A 625 2.10 4.15 -14.76
N ALA A 626 1.26 3.26 -14.21
CA ALA A 626 0.03 2.79 -14.83
C ALA A 626 -1.11 3.79 -14.62
N ALA A 627 -1.23 4.30 -13.38
CA ALA A 627 -2.25 5.26 -12.99
C ALA A 627 -2.14 6.58 -13.79
N ASP A 628 -0.92 7.01 -14.12
CA ASP A 628 -0.68 8.20 -14.93
C ASP A 628 -1.11 8.03 -16.39
N ARG A 629 -0.99 6.82 -16.97
CA ARG A 629 -1.48 6.56 -18.33
C ARG A 629 -3.01 6.65 -18.40
N GLY A 630 -3.71 6.13 -17.38
CA GLY A 630 -5.16 6.26 -17.24
C GLY A 630 -5.65 7.70 -17.09
N ARG A 631 -4.87 8.58 -16.42
CA ARG A 631 -5.16 10.02 -16.39
C ARG A 631 -4.89 10.71 -17.73
N SER A 632 -3.86 10.31 -18.47
CA SER A 632 -3.56 10.91 -19.78
C SER A 632 -4.61 10.58 -20.86
N GLU A 633 -5.23 9.40 -20.79
CA GLU A 633 -6.28 9.00 -21.74
C GLU A 633 -7.67 9.55 -21.38
N THR A 634 -7.91 9.86 -20.10
CA THR A 634 -9.19 10.41 -19.63
C THR A 634 -9.20 11.94 -19.48
N GLU A 635 -8.04 12.59 -19.35
CA GLU A 635 -7.90 14.04 -19.20
C GLU A 635 -6.96 14.66 -20.24
N SER A 636 -7.38 14.71 -21.51
CA SER A 636 -6.75 15.66 -22.44
C SER A 636 -7.13 17.11 -22.02
N PRO A 637 -6.20 18.08 -22.07
CA PRO A 637 -6.49 19.49 -21.78
C PRO A 637 -7.60 20.09 -22.66
N ALA A 638 -7.85 19.49 -23.84
CA ALA A 638 -8.94 19.91 -24.73
C ALA A 638 -10.32 19.62 -24.12
N LYS A 639 -10.50 18.51 -23.39
CA LYS A 639 -11.77 18.18 -22.72
C LYS A 639 -12.08 19.07 -21.51
N ARG A 640 -11.09 19.71 -20.88
CA ARG A 640 -11.32 20.71 -19.81
C ARG A 640 -12.02 21.97 -20.33
N LYS A 641 -11.76 22.38 -21.58
CA LYS A 641 -12.43 23.54 -22.18
C LYS A 641 -13.86 23.21 -22.63
N ASP A 642 -14.10 22.00 -23.11
CA ASP A 642 -15.43 21.60 -23.58
C ASP A 642 -16.41 21.33 -22.43
N LEU A 643 -15.96 20.76 -21.29
CA LEU A 643 -16.84 20.60 -20.12
C LEU A 643 -17.17 21.94 -19.44
N ALA A 644 -16.26 22.92 -19.45
CA ALA A 644 -16.53 24.26 -18.94
C ALA A 644 -17.55 25.02 -19.82
N CYS A 645 -17.50 24.85 -21.14
CA CYS A 645 -18.51 25.40 -22.06
C CYS A 645 -19.88 24.71 -21.95
N LEU A 646 -19.92 23.40 -21.71
CA LEU A 646 -21.20 22.67 -21.54
C LEU A 646 -21.90 22.98 -20.21
N TYR A 647 -21.14 23.32 -19.15
CA TYR A 647 -21.72 23.76 -17.88
C TYR A 647 -22.26 25.20 -17.93
N LEU A 648 -21.59 26.12 -18.65
CA LEU A 648 -22.07 27.51 -18.81
C LEU A 648 -23.27 27.63 -19.75
N THR A 649 -23.36 26.79 -20.79
CA THR A 649 -24.52 26.82 -21.71
C THR A 649 -25.80 26.25 -21.06
N ARG A 650 -25.69 25.26 -20.16
CA ARG A 650 -26.86 24.70 -19.45
C ARG A 650 -27.41 25.62 -18.35
N LEU A 651 -26.57 26.45 -17.72
CA LEU A 651 -27.04 27.45 -16.74
C LEU A 651 -27.69 28.68 -17.38
N CYS A 652 -27.36 29.03 -18.64
CA CYS A 652 -28.04 30.14 -19.34
C CYS A 652 -29.42 29.77 -19.91
N THR A 653 -29.76 28.48 -20.05
CA THR A 653 -31.00 28.07 -20.75
C THR A 653 -32.18 27.80 -19.81
N GLN A 654 -32.00 27.88 -18.48
CA GLN A 654 -33.07 27.69 -17.49
C GLN A 654 -33.61 28.97 -16.84
N ILE A 655 -33.10 30.17 -17.20
CA ILE A 655 -33.52 31.44 -16.59
C ILE A 655 -34.38 32.33 -17.52
N LEU A 656 -34.61 31.97 -18.79
CA LEU A 656 -35.41 32.77 -19.72
C LEU A 656 -36.51 31.96 -20.42
N ARG A 657 -37.64 31.74 -19.71
CA ARG A 657 -38.95 31.50 -20.35
C ARG A 657 -40.07 32.18 -19.55
N VAL A 658 -40.26 33.47 -19.81
CA VAL A 658 -41.53 34.16 -19.59
C VAL A 658 -42.30 34.12 -20.92
N PRO A 659 -43.54 33.60 -20.98
CA PRO A 659 -44.30 33.63 -22.21
C PRO A 659 -45.01 34.98 -22.34
N SER A 660 -44.71 35.72 -23.42
CA SER A 660 -45.50 36.86 -23.86
C SER A 660 -45.95 36.62 -25.30
N GLY A 661 -47.27 36.51 -25.47
CA GLY A 661 -47.97 36.50 -26.75
C GLY A 661 -49.39 37.02 -26.53
N LEU A 662 -49.60 38.29 -26.88
CA LEU A 662 -50.82 39.08 -26.69
C LEU A 662 -51.94 38.74 -27.71
N PHE A 663 -53.18 38.80 -27.21
CA PHE A 663 -54.43 39.38 -27.78
C PHE A 663 -54.67 39.37 -29.31
N PHE A 664 -55.79 38.80 -29.77
CA PHE A 664 -57.07 39.49 -30.09
C PHE A 664 -58.09 38.50 -30.71
N THR A 665 -59.38 38.85 -30.51
CA THR A 665 -60.67 38.23 -30.92
C THR A 665 -61.15 37.02 -30.15
#